data_AF-A0A9N8WBC9-F1
#
_entry.id   AF-A0A9N8WBC9-F1
#
_cell.length_a   1.000
_cell.length_b   1.000
_cell.length_c   1.000
_cell.angle_alpha   90.00
_cell.angle_beta   90.00
_cell.angle_gamma   90.00
#
_symmetry.space_group_name_H-M   'P 1'
#
loop_
_entity.id
_entity.type
_entity.pdbx_description
1 polymer ?
#
loop_
_entity_poly.entity_id
_entity_poly.type
_entity_poly.pdbx_seq_one_letter_code
_entity_poly.pdbx_strand_id
1 'polypeptide(L)'
;MLKGRIQTLEILIFIFIVGCLSISLVSRDKIWLKFNIVTFGNSLTDNGNYWELTNKTIPSQEFYFQGRQTNGRVWVEYLASSLHANLTDLAYQGAVTDIDIYKNSTTDNNTVSYNNSVPSVAEQVKSFFPNVSHYPPHTLYIFWTGSNDYANIFNYNLNITHTEIINSLLNSISLLSSTRTRKFLILNLPPLHRTPHYNNNETFSSENLTHLQNLLENYNIMLNKTISNFIQSNKHIFIKVFDTWGPLERIINNPQVYGLKDVENTCLNISYVRENEENEVKRGIIVMASTLAPELFRLILKDFEYNSKALFSFSLVSRHWCRNVMPFLWKRPFNISNPNRHYIIMKTFLKFLPEQFRNELILEDGDENKDVDKDLNVNKDLNEDKDNKKKNLNEAPLFDYLSFLQEIRTDILYNLVRDFELKYGQNVIIGDDNDEDDYYDYDDKTTQIENEDNYDEHYYLVNEIIHDHESQVINLERNNSKIKQGEQQDENYENCIQVCTSRHLDSASNSNTINTIYYQRRILNVIYELFKYLFGVRSNISRLILMTPKYVLYPAIYTVTPPEISYGISKIKELEVYGKFAIEDLLLGDSVIKYCKDIEKLTIKFSPVLEDHLTLSNLIEAQRNLKHLFIFCPNSPFFEVPSLKISSQSKSLRYVSLHRCCFRNSFPLKELSSCSKLDTFMLFNCFFKADETSTSNITFKTPISTLILDDSPMPENYLTNIILGANSHLLHLTLRINTHCYPDIWKIISMNCPNLVTCVLRISSENMIKCNQILENCKVLEKFTIIPYFVPKRGQLGESDFTEYDMKIGEILRNLGSFIPSTLTDLIIADLRVQPLSQHHGDCFIFTNNDVLQFLKNCKATLRHLVLDCLEDHYLEVQKYIQKIVEDRSHWFIVDEGINYVRLQVVIQ
;
A
#
# COMPACT_ATOMS: atom_id res chain seq x y z
N MET A 1 -35.04 54.68 21.66
CA MET A 1 -35.07 53.26 22.12
C MET A 1 -34.98 52.23 20.99
N LEU A 2 -35.66 52.38 19.85
CA LEU A 2 -35.55 51.41 18.74
C LEU A 2 -34.15 51.35 18.09
N LYS A 3 -33.47 52.49 17.88
CA LYS A 3 -32.11 52.51 17.28
C LYS A 3 -31.05 51.78 18.11
N GLY A 4 -31.11 51.88 19.45
CA GLY A 4 -30.18 51.17 20.32
C GLY A 4 -30.42 49.65 20.33
N ARG A 5 -31.66 49.20 20.17
CA ARG A 5 -32.01 47.77 20.11
C ARG A 5 -31.54 47.11 18.80
N ILE A 6 -31.55 47.85 17.69
CA ILE A 6 -31.06 47.34 16.39
C ILE A 6 -29.54 47.18 16.42
N GLN A 7 -28.80 48.17 16.94
CA GLN A 7 -27.34 48.04 17.13
C GLN A 7 -26.96 46.90 18.07
N THR A 8 -27.74 46.65 19.12
CA THR A 8 -27.47 45.53 20.04
C THR A 8 -27.71 44.18 19.34
N LEU A 9 -28.70 44.08 18.45
CA LEU A 9 -29.01 42.88 17.69
C LEU A 9 -27.94 42.61 16.62
N GLU A 10 -27.47 43.64 15.92
CA GLU A 10 -26.39 43.53 14.93
C GLU A 10 -25.06 43.10 15.58
N ILE A 11 -24.74 43.62 16.76
CA ILE A 11 -23.56 43.20 17.53
C ILE A 11 -23.69 41.75 17.98
N LEU A 12 -24.86 41.31 18.44
CA LEU A 12 -25.09 39.92 18.83
C LEU A 12 -25.02 38.96 17.63
N ILE A 13 -25.55 39.36 16.47
CA ILE A 13 -25.44 38.58 15.23
C ILE A 13 -23.98 38.52 14.76
N PHE A 14 -23.24 39.63 14.85
CA PHE A 14 -21.83 39.65 14.49
C PHE A 14 -20.98 38.78 15.44
N ILE A 15 -21.24 38.82 16.76
CA ILE A 15 -20.59 37.93 17.73
C ILE A 15 -20.97 36.47 17.48
N PHE A 16 -22.21 36.18 17.09
CA PHE A 16 -22.65 34.83 16.75
C PHE A 16 -21.98 34.32 15.47
N ILE A 17 -21.87 35.16 14.43
CA ILE A 17 -21.20 34.83 13.16
C ILE A 17 -19.70 34.65 13.38
N VAL A 18 -19.04 35.54 14.15
CA VAL A 18 -17.61 35.42 14.49
C VAL A 18 -17.37 34.22 15.42
N GLY A 19 -18.31 33.89 16.30
CA GLY A 19 -18.31 32.67 17.12
C GLY A 19 -18.44 31.40 16.28
N CYS A 20 -19.32 31.39 15.29
CA CYS A 20 -19.48 30.28 14.35
C CYS A 20 -18.27 30.14 13.41
N LEU A 21 -17.64 31.25 13.00
CA LEU A 21 -16.40 31.27 12.21
C LEU A 21 -15.18 30.83 13.02
N SER A 22 -15.12 31.13 14.31
CA SER A 22 -14.05 30.64 15.19
C SER A 22 -14.23 29.18 15.61
N ILE A 23 -15.46 28.65 15.64
CA ILE A 23 -15.71 27.20 15.79
C ILE A 23 -15.37 26.43 14.50
N SER A 24 -15.58 27.02 13.32
CA SER A 24 -15.23 26.40 12.04
C SER A 24 -13.75 26.53 11.64
N LEU A 25 -12.96 27.34 12.36
CA LEU A 25 -11.51 27.47 12.18
C LEU A 25 -10.67 26.76 13.27
N VAL A 26 -11.31 26.13 14.26
CA VAL A 26 -10.63 25.31 15.30
C VAL A 26 -10.91 23.80 15.14
N SER A 27 -11.55 23.36 14.05
CA SER A 27 -11.82 21.93 13.80
C SER A 27 -11.36 21.43 12.43
N ARG A 28 -10.11 21.75 12.06
CA ARG A 28 -9.42 21.07 10.94
C ARG A 28 -8.11 20.40 11.31
N ASP A 29 -7.81 20.28 12.61
CA ASP A 29 -7.09 19.11 13.09
C ASP A 29 -8.14 18.08 13.51
N LYS A 30 -8.17 16.93 12.82
CA LYS A 30 -8.88 15.76 13.32
C LYS A 30 -8.23 15.36 14.64
N ILE A 31 -8.66 15.95 15.77
CA ILE A 31 -8.52 15.30 17.06
C ILE A 31 -9.46 14.09 16.97
N TRP A 32 -8.96 13.00 16.41
CA TRP A 32 -9.49 11.69 16.70
C TRP A 32 -9.45 11.59 18.22
N LEU A 33 -10.61 11.63 18.88
CA LEU A 33 -10.72 11.11 20.23
C LEU A 33 -10.18 9.69 20.15
N LYS A 34 -8.91 9.50 20.53
CA LYS A 34 -8.24 8.20 20.42
C LYS A 34 -9.13 7.17 21.11
N PHE A 35 -9.56 6.17 20.34
CA PHE A 35 -10.37 5.07 20.85
C PHE A 35 -9.57 4.38 21.96
N ASN A 36 -10.21 4.02 23.08
CA ASN A 36 -9.51 3.36 24.18
C ASN A 36 -9.93 1.90 24.25
N ILE A 37 -8.95 1.02 24.43
CA ILE A 37 -9.13 -0.40 24.68
C ILE A 37 -8.55 -0.70 26.06
N VAL A 38 -9.33 -1.34 26.91
CA VAL A 38 -8.88 -1.85 28.21
C VAL A 38 -9.06 -3.37 28.19
N THR A 39 -7.98 -4.13 28.42
CA THR A 39 -8.02 -5.60 28.31
C THR A 39 -7.69 -6.29 29.61
N PHE A 40 -8.43 -7.35 29.89
CA PHE A 40 -8.24 -8.24 31.03
C PHE A 40 -8.09 -9.67 30.52
N GLY A 41 -7.22 -10.45 31.14
CA GLY A 41 -6.99 -11.81 30.69
C GLY A 41 -5.70 -12.41 31.19
N ASN A 42 -5.18 -13.32 30.38
CA ASN A 42 -3.99 -14.08 30.69
C ASN A 42 -2.90 -13.93 29.62
N SER A 43 -1.99 -14.90 29.53
CA SER A 43 -0.84 -14.84 28.63
C SER A 43 -1.16 -14.75 27.14
N LEU A 44 -2.39 -15.10 26.72
CA LEU A 44 -2.82 -14.89 25.34
C LEU A 44 -2.97 -13.40 24.99
N THR A 45 -3.04 -12.54 26.02
CA THR A 45 -3.26 -11.09 25.90
C THR A 45 -2.14 -10.27 26.55
N ASP A 46 -1.43 -10.81 27.55
CA ASP A 46 -0.38 -10.09 28.31
C ASP A 46 0.76 -9.56 27.42
N ASN A 47 0.95 -8.24 27.44
CA ASN A 47 2.01 -7.54 26.73
C ASN A 47 3.26 -7.23 27.59
N GLY A 48 3.39 -7.80 28.79
CA GLY A 48 4.57 -7.72 29.65
C GLY A 48 4.31 -7.46 31.14
N ASN A 49 3.06 -7.45 31.59
CA ASN A 49 2.70 -7.22 32.99
C ASN A 49 3.28 -8.31 33.92
N TYR A 50 3.20 -9.58 33.53
CA TYR A 50 3.82 -10.66 34.30
C TYR A 50 5.36 -10.62 34.25
N TRP A 51 5.92 -10.15 33.14
CA TRP A 51 7.37 -9.93 33.01
C TRP A 51 7.85 -8.85 33.98
N GLU A 52 7.14 -7.74 34.09
CA GLU A 52 7.44 -6.72 35.11
C GLU A 52 7.23 -7.27 36.53
N LEU A 53 6.16 -8.05 36.78
CA LEU A 53 5.91 -8.69 38.09
C LEU A 53 7.06 -9.61 38.52
N THR A 54 7.72 -10.26 37.58
CA THR A 54 8.85 -11.17 37.83
C THR A 54 10.21 -10.46 37.75
N ASN A 55 10.26 -9.13 37.78
CA ASN A 55 11.50 -8.36 37.62
C ASN A 55 12.24 -8.70 36.31
N LYS A 56 11.48 -8.85 35.22
CA LYS A 56 11.95 -9.08 33.85
C LYS A 56 12.64 -10.43 33.64
N THR A 57 12.30 -11.44 34.44
CA THR A 57 12.88 -12.77 34.30
C THR A 57 11.96 -13.77 33.58
N ILE A 58 10.63 -13.66 33.70
CA ILE A 58 9.69 -14.63 33.09
C ILE A 58 8.62 -13.90 32.27
N PRO A 59 8.43 -14.23 30.98
CA PRO A 59 9.16 -15.25 30.23
C PRO A 59 10.60 -14.83 29.89
N SER A 60 11.49 -15.81 29.68
CA SER A 60 12.89 -15.51 29.33
C SER A 60 12.97 -14.80 27.98
N GLN A 61 13.70 -13.68 27.93
CA GLN A 61 13.88 -12.89 26.71
C GLN A 61 14.71 -13.63 25.65
N GLU A 62 15.40 -14.72 26.01
CA GLU A 62 16.07 -15.61 25.06
C GLU A 62 15.08 -16.25 24.08
N PHE A 63 13.87 -16.58 24.56
CA PHE A 63 12.88 -17.36 23.80
C PHE A 63 11.59 -16.59 23.49
N TYR A 64 11.31 -15.52 24.24
CA TYR A 64 10.05 -14.79 24.19
C TYR A 64 10.26 -13.29 23.93
N PHE A 65 9.34 -12.68 23.19
CA PHE A 65 9.48 -11.30 22.73
C PHE A 65 9.10 -10.31 23.82
N GLN A 66 10.08 -9.61 24.41
CA GLN A 66 9.87 -8.46 25.31
C GLN A 66 8.77 -8.69 26.38
N GLY A 67 8.77 -9.86 27.02
CA GLY A 67 7.80 -10.21 28.07
C GLY A 67 6.46 -10.77 27.59
N ARG A 68 6.20 -10.88 26.28
CA ARG A 68 5.00 -11.55 25.72
C ARG A 68 5.22 -13.05 25.69
N GLN A 69 4.19 -13.88 25.95
CA GLN A 69 4.28 -15.34 25.78
C GLN A 69 4.17 -15.79 24.31
N THR A 70 4.84 -15.07 23.41
CA THR A 70 4.96 -15.37 21.98
C THR A 70 6.25 -14.74 21.42
N ASN A 71 6.55 -14.96 20.16
CA ASN A 71 7.74 -14.45 19.46
C ASN A 71 7.55 -13.04 18.86
N GLY A 72 6.47 -12.35 19.22
CA GLY A 72 6.15 -11.02 18.69
C GLY A 72 5.07 -10.32 19.51
N ARG A 73 4.31 -9.43 18.86
CA ARG A 73 3.16 -8.77 19.47
C ARG A 73 2.03 -9.78 19.71
N VAL A 74 1.27 -9.58 20.78
CA VAL A 74 0.01 -10.32 21.01
C VAL A 74 -1.12 -9.71 20.18
N TRP A 75 -2.20 -10.47 19.97
CA TRP A 75 -3.33 -10.10 19.11
C TRP A 75 -3.92 -8.72 19.42
N VAL A 76 -3.99 -8.35 20.70
CA VAL A 76 -4.58 -7.09 21.15
C VAL A 76 -3.74 -5.88 20.76
N GLU A 77 -2.42 -6.02 20.65
CA GLU A 77 -1.53 -4.97 20.17
C GLU A 77 -1.73 -4.71 18.67
N TYR A 78 -2.01 -5.77 17.89
CA TYR A 78 -2.43 -5.62 16.49
C TYR A 78 -3.80 -4.96 16.39
N LEU A 79 -4.77 -5.38 17.22
CA LEU A 79 -6.11 -4.77 17.25
C LEU A 79 -6.04 -3.28 17.57
N ALA A 80 -5.29 -2.90 18.61
CA ALA A 80 -5.12 -1.51 19.00
C ALA A 80 -4.45 -0.70 17.89
N SER A 81 -3.41 -1.25 17.25
CA SER A 81 -2.74 -0.61 16.11
C SER A 81 -3.68 -0.39 14.93
N SER A 82 -4.48 -1.40 14.56
CA SER A 82 -5.43 -1.32 13.44
C SER A 82 -6.59 -0.35 13.71
N LEU A 83 -6.95 -0.14 14.97
CA LEU A 83 -8.00 0.79 15.37
C LEU A 83 -7.45 2.18 15.76
N HIS A 84 -6.14 2.41 15.64
CA HIS A 84 -5.47 3.61 16.14
C HIS A 84 -5.86 3.94 17.60
N ALA A 85 -5.95 2.89 18.42
CA ALA A 85 -6.48 2.95 19.78
C ALA A 85 -5.36 3.00 20.83
N ASN A 86 -5.62 3.71 21.93
CA ASN A 86 -4.81 3.59 23.14
C ASN A 86 -5.15 2.26 23.82
N LEU A 87 -4.13 1.44 24.07
CA LEU A 87 -4.26 0.17 24.75
C LEU A 87 -3.83 0.29 26.21
N THR A 88 -4.73 -0.05 27.14
CA THR A 88 -4.41 -0.36 28.53
C THR A 88 -4.55 -1.87 28.71
N ASP A 89 -3.44 -2.57 28.83
CA ASP A 89 -3.44 -4.01 29.05
C ASP A 89 -3.23 -4.35 30.52
N LEU A 90 -4.16 -5.11 31.11
CA LEU A 90 -4.15 -5.55 32.49
C LEU A 90 -4.06 -7.06 32.61
N ALA A 91 -3.86 -7.78 31.49
CA ALA A 91 -3.71 -9.22 31.49
C ALA A 91 -2.38 -9.64 32.12
N TYR A 92 -2.38 -10.78 32.82
CA TYR A 92 -1.18 -11.37 33.42
C TYR A 92 -1.03 -12.83 33.02
N GLN A 93 0.16 -13.24 32.57
CA GLN A 93 0.46 -14.65 32.32
C GLN A 93 0.10 -15.54 33.53
N GLY A 94 -0.56 -16.65 33.24
CA GLY A 94 -1.05 -17.61 34.25
C GLY A 94 -2.39 -17.25 34.88
N ALA A 95 -2.92 -16.04 34.71
CA ALA A 95 -4.17 -15.62 35.35
C ALA A 95 -5.34 -16.58 35.04
N VAL A 96 -6.00 -17.03 36.09
CA VAL A 96 -7.32 -17.68 36.05
C VAL A 96 -8.41 -16.62 36.09
N THR A 97 -9.65 -17.03 35.82
CA THR A 97 -10.80 -16.13 35.82
C THR A 97 -11.01 -15.51 37.20
N ASP A 98 -10.94 -16.35 38.24
CA ASP A 98 -11.07 -15.91 39.62
C ASP A 98 -10.42 -16.93 40.57
N ILE A 99 -9.50 -16.44 41.39
CA ILE A 99 -8.79 -17.24 42.38
C ILE A 99 -9.73 -17.79 43.47
N ASP A 100 -10.83 -17.09 43.75
CA ASP A 100 -11.76 -17.46 44.82
C ASP A 100 -12.54 -18.75 44.50
N ILE A 101 -12.70 -19.08 43.22
CA ILE A 101 -13.31 -20.34 42.76
C ILE A 101 -12.47 -21.54 43.23
N TYR A 102 -11.16 -21.37 43.41
CA TYR A 102 -10.24 -22.45 43.78
C TYR A 102 -10.18 -22.73 45.28
N LYS A 103 -10.71 -21.84 46.13
CA LYS A 103 -10.59 -21.93 47.60
C LYS A 103 -11.20 -23.21 48.20
N ASN A 104 -12.21 -23.77 47.54
CA ASN A 104 -12.91 -24.99 47.98
C ASN A 104 -12.67 -26.19 47.05
N SER A 105 -11.76 -26.05 46.06
CA SER A 105 -11.52 -27.07 45.05
C SER A 105 -10.58 -28.13 45.59
N THR A 106 -11.14 -29.29 45.94
CA THR A 106 -10.38 -30.47 46.37
C THR A 106 -10.05 -31.35 45.18
N THR A 107 -8.81 -31.84 45.10
CA THR A 107 -8.53 -33.10 44.41
C THR A 107 -8.82 -34.25 45.36
N ASP A 108 -8.97 -35.48 44.86
CA ASP A 108 -9.21 -36.66 45.70
C ASP A 108 -8.13 -36.90 46.78
N ASN A 109 -7.01 -36.16 46.80
CA ASN A 109 -5.94 -36.31 47.80
C ASN A 109 -5.18 -35.04 48.25
N ASN A 110 -5.53 -33.81 47.85
CA ASN A 110 -4.94 -32.55 48.40
C ASN A 110 -5.71 -31.29 47.97
N THR A 111 -5.70 -30.24 48.81
CA THR A 111 -6.09 -28.87 48.42
C THR A 111 -5.06 -28.28 47.47
N VAL A 112 -5.48 -27.81 46.29
CA VAL A 112 -4.57 -27.12 45.35
C VAL A 112 -4.29 -25.71 45.90
N SER A 113 -3.07 -25.48 46.39
CA SER A 113 -2.60 -24.14 46.73
C SER A 113 -2.21 -23.42 45.44
N TYR A 114 -3.11 -22.60 44.91
CA TYR A 114 -2.79 -21.74 43.77
C TYR A 114 -1.89 -20.58 44.22
N ASN A 115 -0.96 -20.16 43.35
CA ASN A 115 -0.03 -19.09 43.66
C ASN A 115 -0.75 -17.72 43.67
N ASN A 116 -1.02 -17.18 44.86
CA ASN A 116 -1.70 -15.88 45.05
C ASN A 116 -0.90 -14.66 44.57
N SER A 117 0.26 -14.85 43.93
CA SER A 117 1.10 -13.74 43.47
C SER A 117 0.67 -13.19 42.10
N VAL A 118 -0.11 -13.96 41.33
CA VAL A 118 -0.60 -13.54 39.99
C VAL A 118 -2.04 -13.04 40.11
N PRO A 119 -2.34 -11.79 39.71
CA PRO A 119 -3.70 -11.27 39.72
C PRO A 119 -4.62 -12.07 38.79
N SER A 120 -5.65 -12.70 39.36
CA SER A 120 -6.76 -13.26 38.59
C SER A 120 -7.53 -12.17 37.84
N VAL A 121 -8.33 -12.52 36.83
CA VAL A 121 -9.09 -11.52 36.07
C VAL A 121 -10.05 -10.73 36.95
N ALA A 122 -10.69 -11.36 37.93
CA ALA A 122 -11.49 -10.66 38.94
C ALA A 122 -10.68 -9.61 39.72
N GLU A 123 -9.44 -9.92 40.09
CA GLU A 123 -8.54 -8.98 40.78
C GLU A 123 -8.01 -7.88 39.86
N GLN A 124 -7.70 -8.20 38.59
CA GLN A 124 -7.34 -7.21 37.58
C GLN A 124 -8.45 -6.16 37.46
N VAL A 125 -9.71 -6.60 37.32
CA VAL A 125 -10.88 -5.71 37.26
C VAL A 125 -11.04 -4.92 38.54
N LYS A 126 -10.93 -5.55 39.71
CA LYS A 126 -11.06 -4.88 41.01
C LYS A 126 -9.98 -3.82 41.23
N SER A 127 -8.75 -4.08 40.80
CA SER A 127 -7.61 -3.15 40.89
C SER A 127 -7.77 -1.97 39.93
N PHE A 128 -8.35 -2.21 38.76
CA PHE A 128 -8.61 -1.19 37.74
C PHE A 128 -9.87 -0.37 38.03
N PHE A 129 -10.85 -0.93 38.73
CA PHE A 129 -12.15 -0.30 38.97
C PHE A 129 -12.09 1.17 39.45
N PRO A 130 -11.19 1.57 40.37
CA PRO A 130 -11.04 2.96 40.77
C PRO A 130 -10.64 3.91 39.63
N ASN A 131 -9.97 3.40 38.59
CA ASN A 131 -9.50 4.18 37.46
C ASN A 131 -10.52 4.30 36.32
N VAL A 132 -11.62 3.54 36.35
CA VAL A 132 -12.64 3.50 35.29
C VAL A 132 -13.18 4.90 34.94
N SER A 133 -13.30 5.79 35.92
CA SER A 133 -13.80 7.17 35.70
C SER A 133 -12.89 8.03 34.83
N HIS A 134 -11.62 7.67 34.66
CA HIS A 134 -10.67 8.37 33.79
C HIS A 134 -10.82 7.99 32.31
N TYR A 135 -11.59 6.94 32.01
CA TYR A 135 -11.78 6.45 30.65
C TYR A 135 -13.05 7.01 30.01
N PRO A 136 -13.04 7.35 28.71
CA PRO A 136 -14.24 7.79 28.01
C PRO A 136 -15.35 6.72 28.00
N PRO A 137 -16.64 7.10 27.99
CA PRO A 137 -17.76 6.14 27.96
C PRO A 137 -17.76 5.17 26.76
N HIS A 138 -17.07 5.53 25.67
CA HIS A 138 -16.97 4.73 24.46
C HIS A 138 -15.77 3.76 24.45
N THR A 139 -15.02 3.66 25.56
CA THR A 139 -13.93 2.70 25.75
C THR A 139 -14.43 1.26 25.60
N LEU A 140 -13.66 0.41 24.91
CA LEU A 140 -13.94 -1.00 24.74
C LEU A 140 -13.21 -1.82 25.80
N TYR A 141 -13.97 -2.58 26.60
CA TYR A 141 -13.44 -3.45 27.64
C TYR A 141 -13.43 -4.89 27.13
N ILE A 142 -12.27 -5.52 27.07
CA ILE A 142 -12.10 -6.84 26.47
C ILE A 142 -11.70 -7.87 27.53
N PHE A 143 -12.35 -9.03 27.52
CA PHE A 143 -12.06 -10.16 28.37
C PHE A 143 -11.64 -11.37 27.54
N TRP A 144 -10.44 -11.91 27.80
CA TRP A 144 -10.06 -13.23 27.32
C TRP A 144 -9.46 -14.07 28.45
N THR A 145 -10.29 -14.95 29.00
CA THR A 145 -9.99 -15.74 30.21
C THR A 145 -10.58 -17.14 30.10
N GLY A 146 -10.24 -18.01 31.06
CA GLY A 146 -10.75 -19.38 31.15
C GLY A 146 -9.74 -20.43 30.70
N SER A 147 -8.76 -20.10 29.86
CA SER A 147 -7.85 -21.12 29.32
C SER A 147 -7.00 -21.79 30.40
N ASN A 148 -6.50 -21.01 31.36
CA ASN A 148 -5.80 -21.56 32.54
C ASN A 148 -6.77 -22.29 33.47
N ASP A 149 -8.02 -21.84 33.57
CA ASP A 149 -9.02 -22.50 34.40
C ASP A 149 -9.29 -23.94 33.93
N TYR A 150 -9.52 -24.10 32.63
CA TYR A 150 -9.80 -25.40 32.02
C TYR A 150 -8.56 -26.29 31.93
N ALA A 151 -7.37 -25.72 31.76
CA ALA A 151 -6.12 -26.47 31.89
C ALA A 151 -5.98 -27.04 33.31
N ASN A 152 -6.27 -26.25 34.35
CA ASN A 152 -6.21 -26.71 35.73
C ASN A 152 -7.30 -27.74 36.05
N ILE A 153 -8.54 -27.50 35.60
CA ILE A 153 -9.66 -28.46 35.79
C ILE A 153 -9.30 -29.81 35.21
N PHE A 154 -8.77 -29.83 33.99
CA PHE A 154 -8.41 -31.07 33.32
C PHE A 154 -7.19 -31.75 33.94
N ASN A 155 -6.09 -31.00 34.14
CA ASN A 155 -4.82 -31.58 34.61
C ASN A 155 -4.87 -32.05 36.07
N TYR A 156 -5.67 -31.39 36.91
CA TYR A 156 -5.79 -31.72 38.34
C TYR A 156 -7.14 -32.37 38.70
N ASN A 157 -8.01 -32.65 37.72
CA ASN A 157 -9.34 -33.21 37.92
C ASN A 157 -10.17 -32.42 38.95
N LEU A 158 -10.20 -31.09 38.83
CA LEU A 158 -10.88 -30.22 39.79
C LEU A 158 -12.39 -30.22 39.57
N ASN A 159 -13.14 -30.29 40.66
CA ASN A 159 -14.61 -30.18 40.63
C ASN A 159 -15.07 -28.71 40.59
N ILE A 160 -14.68 -27.98 39.54
CA ILE A 160 -15.12 -26.61 39.25
C ILE A 160 -16.07 -26.64 38.06
N THR A 161 -17.23 -26.01 38.22
CA THR A 161 -18.27 -25.99 37.19
C THR A 161 -18.08 -24.84 36.18
N HIS A 162 -18.59 -25.03 34.96
CA HIS A 162 -18.64 -23.96 33.95
C HIS A 162 -19.39 -22.71 34.47
N THR A 163 -20.45 -22.93 35.25
CA THR A 163 -21.28 -21.88 35.86
C THR A 163 -20.49 -20.98 36.79
N GLU A 164 -19.60 -21.53 37.62
CA GLU A 164 -18.78 -20.75 38.55
C GLU A 164 -17.85 -19.78 37.81
N ILE A 165 -17.18 -20.27 36.77
CA ILE A 165 -16.29 -19.46 35.92
C ILE A 165 -17.07 -18.36 35.20
N ILE A 166 -18.17 -18.72 34.54
CA ILE A 166 -19.00 -17.76 33.78
C ILE A 166 -19.59 -16.70 34.72
N ASN A 167 -20.07 -17.10 35.90
CA ASN A 167 -20.63 -16.16 36.87
C ASN A 167 -19.58 -15.18 37.41
N SER A 168 -18.34 -15.60 37.64
CA SER A 168 -17.29 -14.67 38.06
C SER A 168 -16.93 -13.67 36.96
N LEU A 169 -16.85 -14.12 35.70
CA LEU A 169 -16.71 -13.21 34.54
C LEU A 169 -17.87 -12.20 34.49
N LEU A 170 -19.11 -12.66 34.68
CA LEU A 170 -20.29 -11.77 34.71
C LEU A 170 -20.26 -10.80 35.88
N ASN A 171 -19.80 -11.21 37.06
CA ASN A 171 -19.63 -10.32 38.22
C ASN A 171 -18.63 -9.20 37.92
N SER A 172 -17.54 -9.52 37.21
CA SER A 172 -16.55 -8.53 36.74
C SER A 172 -17.18 -7.52 35.76
N ILE A 173 -17.98 -8.01 34.81
CA ILE A 173 -18.71 -7.15 33.86
C ILE A 173 -19.73 -6.28 34.58
N SER A 174 -20.49 -6.85 35.53
CA SER A 174 -21.46 -6.14 36.37
C SER A 174 -20.79 -5.05 37.23
N LEU A 175 -19.60 -5.32 37.76
CA LEU A 175 -18.84 -4.33 38.50
C LEU A 175 -18.49 -3.14 37.61
N LEU A 176 -17.91 -3.37 36.43
CA LEU A 176 -17.60 -2.29 35.49
C LEU A 176 -18.86 -1.57 34.99
N SER A 177 -19.94 -2.29 34.68
CA SER A 177 -21.18 -1.71 34.15
C SER A 177 -21.93 -0.82 35.16
N SER A 178 -21.68 -0.99 36.46
CA SER A 178 -22.18 -0.10 37.52
C SER A 178 -21.74 1.36 37.37
N THR A 179 -20.75 1.63 36.51
CA THR A 179 -20.25 2.97 36.16
C THR A 179 -20.86 3.49 34.85
N ARG A 180 -20.12 4.30 34.07
CA ARG A 180 -20.50 4.73 32.70
C ARG A 180 -20.00 3.77 31.61
N THR A 181 -19.40 2.63 31.98
CA THR A 181 -18.90 1.63 31.03
C THR A 181 -20.04 0.88 30.35
N ARG A 182 -20.01 0.83 29.01
CA ARG A 182 -21.12 0.28 28.22
C ARG A 182 -20.70 -0.75 27.16
N LYS A 183 -19.42 -0.85 26.76
CA LYS A 183 -19.00 -1.69 25.63
C LYS A 183 -18.03 -2.78 26.07
N PHE A 184 -18.41 -4.03 25.85
CA PHE A 184 -17.64 -5.21 26.21
C PHE A 184 -17.45 -6.16 25.04
N LEU A 185 -16.27 -6.76 24.97
CA LEU A 185 -15.95 -7.87 24.08
C LEU A 185 -15.45 -9.04 24.92
N ILE A 186 -15.97 -10.24 24.68
CA ILE A 186 -15.58 -11.45 25.38
C ILE A 186 -15.08 -12.44 24.33
N LEU A 187 -13.88 -12.97 24.50
CA LEU A 187 -13.35 -14.03 23.64
C LEU A 187 -13.65 -15.37 24.29
N ASN A 188 -14.23 -16.30 23.53
CA ASN A 188 -14.46 -17.67 23.98
C ASN A 188 -13.13 -18.46 24.02
N LEU A 189 -13.16 -19.72 24.49
CA LEU A 189 -11.95 -20.54 24.57
C LEU A 189 -11.48 -20.99 23.18
N PRO A 190 -10.17 -20.92 22.91
CA PRO A 190 -9.57 -21.55 21.73
C PRO A 190 -9.56 -23.09 21.88
N PRO A 191 -9.27 -23.85 20.80
CA PRO A 191 -9.19 -25.31 20.86
C PRO A 191 -7.93 -25.79 21.61
N LEU A 192 -7.90 -25.64 22.94
CA LEU A 192 -6.73 -25.94 23.77
C LEU A 192 -6.25 -27.39 23.65
N HIS A 193 -7.18 -28.34 23.46
CA HIS A 193 -6.88 -29.76 23.24
C HIS A 193 -5.97 -30.01 22.03
N ARG A 194 -5.93 -29.09 21.05
CA ARG A 194 -5.06 -29.14 19.86
C ARG A 194 -3.66 -28.59 20.11
N THR A 195 -3.38 -27.99 21.27
CA THR A 195 -2.04 -27.46 21.54
C THR A 195 -1.01 -28.59 21.61
N PRO A 196 0.25 -28.35 21.21
CA PRO A 196 1.29 -29.39 21.24
C PRO A 196 1.47 -30.02 22.64
N HIS A 197 1.17 -29.27 23.71
CA HIS A 197 1.22 -29.76 25.08
C HIS A 197 0.31 -30.96 25.33
N TYR A 198 -0.90 -30.96 24.76
CA TYR A 198 -1.86 -32.05 24.89
C TYR A 198 -1.73 -33.05 23.74
N ASN A 199 -1.62 -32.55 22.50
CA ASN A 199 -1.69 -33.38 21.30
C ASN A 199 -0.41 -34.21 21.04
N ASN A 200 0.77 -33.75 21.47
CA ASN A 200 2.04 -34.44 21.23
C ASN A 200 2.57 -35.16 22.48
N ASN A 201 1.79 -35.18 23.57
CA ASN A 201 2.19 -35.83 24.80
C ASN A 201 1.52 -37.20 24.91
N GLU A 202 2.31 -38.26 24.74
CA GLU A 202 1.88 -39.66 24.76
C GLU A 202 1.19 -40.06 26.08
N THR A 203 1.31 -39.26 27.15
CA THR A 203 0.60 -39.51 28.43
C THR A 203 -0.91 -39.29 28.34
N PHE A 204 -1.41 -38.51 27.36
CA PHE A 204 -2.83 -38.27 27.20
C PHE A 204 -3.42 -39.24 26.17
N SER A 205 -4.38 -40.06 26.59
CA SER A 205 -5.11 -40.95 25.67
C SER A 205 -6.05 -40.16 24.75
N SER A 206 -6.48 -40.77 23.65
CA SER A 206 -7.51 -40.19 22.76
C SER A 206 -8.82 -39.91 23.51
N GLU A 207 -9.17 -40.71 24.51
CA GLU A 207 -10.34 -40.49 25.37
C GLU A 207 -10.15 -39.25 26.24
N ASN A 208 -8.95 -39.04 26.81
CA ASN A 208 -8.63 -37.84 27.57
C ASN A 208 -8.72 -36.58 26.70
N LEU A 209 -8.21 -36.61 25.46
CA LEU A 209 -8.28 -35.48 24.53
C LEU A 209 -9.72 -35.18 24.11
N THR A 210 -10.52 -36.21 23.86
CA THR A 210 -11.96 -36.07 23.56
C THR A 210 -12.72 -35.48 24.75
N HIS A 211 -12.38 -35.89 25.98
CA HIS A 211 -12.95 -35.31 27.19
C HIS A 211 -12.61 -33.82 27.32
N LEU A 212 -11.35 -33.43 27.11
CA LEU A 212 -10.93 -32.03 27.13
C LEU A 212 -11.64 -31.22 26.04
N GLN A 213 -11.74 -31.74 24.82
CA GLN A 213 -12.47 -31.10 23.73
C GLN A 213 -13.93 -30.81 24.13
N ASN A 214 -14.65 -31.84 24.60
CA ASN A 214 -16.03 -31.70 25.04
C ASN A 214 -16.18 -30.69 26.18
N LEU A 215 -15.24 -30.68 27.13
CA LEU A 215 -15.24 -29.74 28.26
C LEU A 215 -15.15 -28.28 27.76
N LEU A 216 -14.29 -28.01 26.78
CA LEU A 216 -14.09 -26.68 26.18
C LEU A 216 -15.28 -26.25 25.30
N GLU A 217 -15.81 -27.15 24.48
CA GLU A 217 -16.97 -26.87 23.63
C GLU A 217 -18.22 -26.56 24.47
N ASN A 218 -18.45 -27.35 25.53
CA ASN A 218 -19.56 -27.13 26.46
C ASN A 218 -19.46 -25.77 27.16
N TYR A 219 -18.26 -25.34 27.55
CA TYR A 219 -18.05 -23.98 28.05
C TYR A 219 -18.43 -22.93 27.01
N ASN A 220 -17.94 -23.04 25.77
CA ASN A 220 -18.19 -22.07 24.71
C ASN A 220 -19.70 -21.96 24.39
N ILE A 221 -20.42 -23.09 24.38
CA ILE A 221 -21.89 -23.13 24.22
C ILE A 221 -22.57 -22.45 25.42
N MET A 222 -22.16 -22.79 26.64
CA MET A 222 -22.77 -22.26 27.86
C MET A 222 -22.50 -20.77 28.05
N LEU A 223 -21.30 -20.28 27.71
CA LEU A 223 -20.93 -18.87 27.72
C LEU A 223 -21.85 -18.07 26.80
N ASN A 224 -21.99 -18.49 25.55
CA ASN A 224 -22.87 -17.82 24.58
C ASN A 224 -24.32 -17.75 25.05
N LYS A 225 -24.85 -18.87 25.57
CA LYS A 225 -26.21 -18.92 26.13
C LYS A 225 -26.38 -17.97 27.33
N THR A 226 -25.41 -17.97 28.25
CA THR A 226 -25.49 -17.18 29.48
C THR A 226 -25.33 -15.69 29.20
N ILE A 227 -24.42 -15.30 28.32
CA ILE A 227 -24.25 -13.90 27.88
C ILE A 227 -25.51 -13.39 27.17
N SER A 228 -26.14 -14.22 26.33
CA SER A 228 -27.39 -13.84 25.66
C SER A 228 -28.50 -13.50 26.66
N ASN A 229 -28.65 -14.31 27.72
CA ASN A 229 -29.61 -14.05 28.81
C ASN A 229 -29.22 -12.81 29.64
N PHE A 230 -27.92 -12.62 29.87
CA PHE A 230 -27.41 -11.48 30.63
C PHE A 230 -27.66 -10.16 29.90
N ILE A 231 -27.49 -10.11 28.58
CA ILE A 231 -27.80 -8.93 27.75
C ILE A 231 -29.29 -8.60 27.79
N GLN A 232 -30.17 -9.60 27.73
CA GLN A 232 -31.62 -9.38 27.83
C GLN A 232 -32.02 -8.69 29.14
N SER A 233 -31.32 -9.03 30.24
CA SER A 233 -31.53 -8.44 31.57
C SER A 233 -30.80 -7.11 31.77
N ASN A 234 -29.83 -6.77 30.90
CA ASN A 234 -28.98 -5.57 31.00
C ASN A 234 -28.92 -4.80 29.68
N LYS A 235 -30.07 -4.33 29.19
CA LYS A 235 -30.18 -3.64 27.88
C LYS A 235 -29.36 -2.35 27.75
N HIS A 236 -28.82 -1.83 28.85
CA HIS A 236 -28.00 -0.62 28.86
C HIS A 236 -26.53 -0.88 28.49
N ILE A 237 -26.08 -2.14 28.43
CA ILE A 237 -24.71 -2.50 28.01
C ILE A 237 -24.72 -3.27 26.70
N PHE A 238 -23.64 -3.10 25.95
CA PHE A 238 -23.33 -3.84 24.74
C PHE A 238 -22.25 -4.87 25.05
N ILE A 239 -22.55 -6.14 24.83
CA ILE A 239 -21.59 -7.24 24.95
C ILE A 239 -21.59 -8.02 23.64
N LYS A 240 -20.41 -8.28 23.08
CA LYS A 240 -20.22 -9.22 21.96
C LYS A 240 -19.33 -10.37 22.42
N VAL A 241 -19.71 -11.60 22.07
CA VAL A 241 -18.82 -12.76 22.18
C VAL A 241 -18.14 -12.96 20.82
N PHE A 242 -16.81 -13.05 20.82
CA PHE A 242 -15.99 -13.35 19.65
C PHE A 242 -15.63 -14.83 19.65
N ASP A 243 -15.85 -15.49 18.51
CA ASP A 243 -15.50 -16.89 18.32
C ASP A 243 -14.02 -17.03 17.92
N THR A 244 -13.20 -17.44 18.88
CA THR A 244 -11.79 -17.81 18.67
C THR A 244 -11.64 -19.24 18.17
N TRP A 245 -12.60 -20.13 18.46
CA TRP A 245 -12.54 -21.54 18.10
C TRP A 245 -12.54 -21.75 16.59
N GLY A 246 -13.57 -21.23 15.91
CA GLY A 246 -13.75 -21.44 14.47
C GLY A 246 -12.56 -20.97 13.61
N PRO A 247 -12.05 -19.74 13.77
CA PRO A 247 -10.88 -19.28 13.04
C PRO A 247 -9.62 -20.13 13.29
N LEU A 248 -9.34 -20.50 14.54
CA LEU A 248 -8.16 -21.31 14.87
C LEU A 248 -8.27 -22.72 14.31
N GLU A 249 -9.44 -23.36 14.40
CA GLU A 249 -9.69 -24.65 13.74
C GLU A 249 -9.48 -24.58 12.22
N ARG A 250 -9.95 -23.51 11.56
CA ARG A 250 -9.72 -23.34 10.12
C ARG A 250 -8.22 -23.20 9.79
N ILE A 251 -7.47 -22.46 10.60
CA ILE A 251 -6.02 -22.26 10.42
C ILE A 251 -5.28 -23.59 10.60
N ILE A 252 -5.58 -24.31 11.69
CA ILE A 252 -4.94 -25.58 12.02
C ILE A 252 -5.27 -26.65 10.95
N ASN A 253 -6.50 -26.70 10.46
CA ASN A 253 -6.90 -27.69 9.46
C ASN A 253 -6.47 -27.35 8.02
N ASN A 254 -6.13 -26.07 7.74
CA ASN A 254 -5.72 -25.62 6.40
C ASN A 254 -4.48 -24.71 6.44
N PRO A 255 -3.36 -25.16 7.03
CA PRO A 255 -2.23 -24.28 7.37
C PRO A 255 -1.59 -23.63 6.14
N GLN A 256 -1.56 -24.33 5.01
CA GLN A 256 -0.98 -23.84 3.75
C GLN A 256 -1.69 -22.59 3.20
N VAL A 257 -3.00 -22.47 3.41
CA VAL A 257 -3.78 -21.28 2.96
C VAL A 257 -3.33 -20.02 3.69
N TYR A 258 -2.87 -20.18 4.93
CA TYR A 258 -2.38 -19.08 5.77
C TYR A 258 -0.84 -18.96 5.75
N GLY A 259 -0.16 -19.66 4.83
CA GLY A 259 1.30 -19.64 4.72
C GLY A 259 2.03 -20.37 5.85
N LEU A 260 1.33 -21.18 6.64
CA LEU A 260 1.90 -21.96 7.74
C LEU A 260 2.35 -23.34 7.25
N LYS A 261 3.53 -23.77 7.70
CA LYS A 261 4.10 -25.08 7.36
C LYS A 261 3.92 -26.12 8.45
N ASP A 262 3.84 -25.68 9.70
CA ASP A 262 3.72 -26.53 10.88
C ASP A 262 2.71 -25.89 11.84
N VAL A 263 1.75 -26.70 12.30
CA VAL A 263 0.69 -26.34 13.24
C VAL A 263 0.53 -27.40 14.34
N GLU A 264 1.40 -28.40 14.37
CA GLU A 264 1.35 -29.52 15.31
C GLU A 264 2.50 -29.47 16.30
N ASN A 265 3.66 -28.92 15.93
CA ASN A 265 4.86 -28.88 16.77
C ASN A 265 5.16 -27.50 17.34
N THR A 266 5.95 -27.49 18.40
CA THR A 266 6.47 -26.26 19.01
C THR A 266 7.68 -25.78 18.21
N CYS A 267 7.72 -24.49 17.87
CA CYS A 267 8.89 -23.89 17.23
C CYS A 267 10.13 -23.94 18.14
N LEU A 268 9.93 -23.80 19.45
CA LEU A 268 10.96 -23.95 20.47
C LEU A 268 11.09 -25.42 20.89
N ASN A 269 12.33 -25.84 21.20
CA ASN A 269 12.57 -27.11 21.87
C ASN A 269 12.28 -26.96 23.37
N ILE A 270 11.07 -27.32 23.80
CA ILE A 270 10.55 -27.03 25.15
C ILE A 270 11.40 -27.65 26.27
N SER A 271 12.05 -28.79 26.05
CA SER A 271 12.94 -29.40 27.05
C SER A 271 14.16 -28.53 27.33
N TYR A 272 14.74 -27.91 26.30
CA TYR A 272 15.86 -26.97 26.43
C TYR A 272 15.42 -25.63 27.07
N VAL A 273 14.21 -25.15 26.78
CA VAL A 273 13.69 -23.90 27.36
C VAL A 273 13.40 -24.04 28.85
N ARG A 274 12.73 -25.13 29.27
CA ARG A 274 12.41 -25.36 30.70
C ARG A 274 13.67 -25.53 31.55
N GLU A 275 14.68 -26.23 31.04
CA GLU A 275 15.97 -26.36 31.72
C GLU A 275 16.69 -25.01 31.87
N ASN A 276 16.56 -24.10 30.91
CA ASN A 276 17.17 -22.77 31.01
C ASN A 276 16.37 -21.80 31.90
N GLU A 277 15.04 -21.82 31.85
CA GLU A 277 14.20 -20.97 32.73
C GLU A 277 14.37 -21.33 34.22
N GLU A 278 14.53 -22.62 34.56
CA GLU A 278 14.84 -23.04 35.93
C GLU A 278 16.28 -22.68 36.36
N ASN A 279 17.22 -22.56 35.40
CA ASN A 279 18.62 -22.25 35.65
C ASN A 279 18.95 -20.74 35.64
N GLU A 280 18.16 -19.90 34.95
CA GLU A 280 18.35 -18.45 34.89
C GLU A 280 18.07 -17.75 36.23
N VAL A 281 17.25 -18.35 37.11
CA VAL A 281 17.07 -17.87 38.51
C VAL A 281 18.38 -17.92 39.31
N LYS A 282 19.40 -18.67 38.85
CA LYS A 282 20.71 -18.82 39.53
C LYS A 282 21.88 -18.13 38.84
N ARG A 283 21.72 -17.53 37.66
CA ARG A 283 22.82 -16.90 36.92
C ARG A 283 22.46 -15.49 36.46
N GLY A 284 22.27 -14.62 37.45
CA GLY A 284 22.43 -13.20 37.20
C GLY A 284 23.87 -12.90 36.78
N ILE A 285 24.00 -12.12 35.71
CA ILE A 285 25.19 -11.36 35.26
C ILE A 285 26.09 -12.12 34.27
N ILE A 286 26.06 -11.62 33.02
CA ILE A 286 26.99 -11.78 31.87
C ILE A 286 26.44 -12.67 30.73
N VAL A 287 26.55 -12.17 29.49
CA VAL A 287 26.22 -12.73 28.14
C VAL A 287 24.71 -12.71 27.75
N MET A 288 24.16 -12.33 26.58
CA MET A 288 24.61 -12.23 25.17
C MET A 288 23.75 -11.23 24.36
N ALA A 289 24.39 -10.24 23.73
CA ALA A 289 23.87 -9.58 22.51
C ALA A 289 24.72 -10.01 21.29
N SER A 290 24.99 -11.32 21.17
CA SER A 290 25.95 -11.86 20.20
C SER A 290 25.61 -13.23 19.60
N THR A 291 24.36 -13.70 19.66
CA THR A 291 24.04 -15.11 19.29
C THR A 291 23.26 -15.32 17.99
N LEU A 292 22.63 -14.31 17.40
CA LEU A 292 21.97 -14.52 16.11
C LEU A 292 23.01 -14.52 14.99
N ALA A 293 23.08 -15.62 14.23
CA ALA A 293 23.93 -15.71 13.05
C ALA A 293 23.57 -14.54 12.10
N PRO A 294 24.55 -13.77 11.56
CA PRO A 294 24.31 -12.61 10.71
C PRO A 294 23.35 -12.88 9.53
N GLU A 295 23.31 -14.11 9.05
CA GLU A 295 22.43 -14.58 7.97
C GLU A 295 20.95 -14.55 8.39
N LEU A 296 20.64 -15.07 9.58
CA LEU A 296 19.28 -15.04 10.13
C LEU A 296 18.86 -13.61 10.48
N PHE A 297 19.79 -12.82 11.01
CA PHE A 297 19.52 -11.43 11.33
C PHE A 297 19.20 -10.62 10.06
N ARG A 298 19.90 -10.87 8.95
CA ARG A 298 19.61 -10.25 7.65
C ARG A 298 18.27 -10.68 7.07
N LEU A 299 17.80 -11.91 7.32
CA LEU A 299 16.45 -12.33 6.91
C LEU A 299 15.38 -11.51 7.63
N ILE A 300 15.55 -11.27 8.94
CA ILE A 300 14.64 -10.41 9.71
C ILE A 300 14.67 -8.97 9.19
N LEU A 301 15.87 -8.41 9.00
CA LEU A 301 16.02 -7.04 8.48
C LEU A 301 15.41 -6.85 7.08
N LYS A 302 15.31 -7.92 6.29
CA LYS A 302 14.65 -7.90 4.96
C LYS A 302 13.17 -7.56 5.05
N ASP A 303 12.47 -7.98 6.10
CA ASP A 303 11.05 -7.66 6.29
C ASP A 303 10.84 -6.17 6.60
N PHE A 304 11.88 -5.49 7.08
CA PHE A 304 11.90 -4.05 7.35
C PHE A 304 12.56 -3.23 6.22
N GLU A 305 12.86 -3.83 5.06
CA GLU A 305 13.61 -3.17 3.98
C GLU A 305 12.98 -1.83 3.55
N TYR A 306 11.65 -1.72 3.62
CA TYR A 306 10.90 -0.52 3.26
C TYR A 306 10.58 0.41 4.44
N ASN A 307 10.93 0.03 5.68
CA ASN A 307 10.73 0.83 6.87
C ASN A 307 12.04 1.49 7.31
N SER A 308 12.37 2.61 6.65
CA SER A 308 13.62 3.36 6.90
C SER A 308 13.75 3.86 8.33
N LYS A 309 12.63 4.23 8.99
CA LYS A 309 12.60 4.67 10.40
C LYS A 309 12.97 3.53 11.35
N ALA A 310 12.42 2.33 11.12
CA ALA A 310 12.75 1.14 11.89
C ALA A 310 14.21 0.75 11.69
N LEU A 311 14.68 0.68 10.44
CA LEU A 311 16.09 0.40 10.13
C LEU A 311 17.03 1.42 10.77
N PHE A 312 16.73 2.72 10.70
CA PHE A 312 17.53 3.74 11.37
C PHE A 312 17.60 3.49 12.88
N SER A 313 16.45 3.21 13.52
CA SER A 313 16.39 2.90 14.96
C SER A 313 17.21 1.65 15.30
N PHE A 314 17.14 0.60 14.47
CA PHE A 314 17.94 -0.62 14.62
C PHE A 314 19.44 -0.35 14.53
N SER A 315 19.87 0.61 13.71
CA SER A 315 21.29 0.94 13.59
C SER A 315 21.91 1.52 14.86
N LEU A 316 21.08 2.08 15.75
CA LEU A 316 21.51 2.72 17.00
C LEU A 316 21.62 1.74 18.18
N VAL A 317 21.12 0.51 18.03
CA VAL A 317 21.04 -0.48 19.13
C VAL A 317 22.41 -0.95 19.60
N SER A 318 23.30 -1.32 18.67
CA SER A 318 24.67 -1.75 18.98
C SER A 318 25.54 -1.76 17.72
N ARG A 319 26.86 -1.93 17.86
CA ARG A 319 27.78 -2.08 16.71
C ARG A 319 27.43 -3.28 15.83
N HIS A 320 26.97 -4.39 16.43
CA HIS A 320 26.55 -5.59 15.68
C HIS A 320 25.30 -5.32 14.85
N TRP A 321 24.31 -4.63 15.42
CA TRP A 321 23.10 -4.24 14.72
C TRP A 321 23.39 -3.25 13.60
N CYS A 322 24.15 -2.19 13.91
CA CYS A 322 24.63 -1.21 12.95
C CYS A 322 25.25 -1.88 11.71
N ARG A 323 26.21 -2.81 11.90
CA ARG A 323 26.91 -3.50 10.80
C ARG A 323 25.98 -4.30 9.87
N ASN A 324 24.89 -4.85 10.40
CA ASN A 324 23.94 -5.65 9.61
C ASN A 324 22.81 -4.82 9.00
N VAL A 325 22.48 -3.68 9.58
CA VAL A 325 21.45 -2.75 9.10
C VAL A 325 21.97 -1.83 8.01
N MET A 326 23.23 -1.39 8.08
CA MET A 326 23.80 -0.46 7.10
C MET A 326 23.63 -0.90 5.65
N PRO A 327 23.79 -2.18 5.28
CA PRO A 327 23.50 -2.66 3.92
C PRO A 327 22.07 -2.38 3.43
N PHE A 328 21.07 -2.39 4.33
CA PHE A 328 19.67 -2.13 3.97
C PHE A 328 19.40 -0.63 3.80
N LEU A 329 19.88 0.21 4.71
CA LEU A 329 19.75 1.66 4.61
C LEU A 329 20.46 2.22 3.35
N TRP A 330 21.63 1.67 3.05
CA TRP A 330 22.45 2.11 1.91
C TRP A 330 22.16 1.34 0.61
N LYS A 331 21.16 0.46 0.61
CA LYS A 331 20.65 -0.20 -0.60
C LYS A 331 19.99 0.80 -1.57
N ARG A 332 19.19 1.72 -1.02
CA ARG A 332 18.42 2.76 -1.75
C ARG A 332 18.46 4.10 -0.99
N PRO A 333 19.64 4.67 -0.72
CA PRO A 333 19.82 5.74 0.26
C PRO A 333 19.06 7.02 -0.11
N PHE A 334 18.87 7.30 -1.39
CA PHE A 334 18.16 8.49 -1.86
C PHE A 334 16.64 8.41 -1.79
N ASN A 335 16.08 7.20 -1.77
CA ASN A 335 14.62 7.02 -1.67
C ASN A 335 14.12 7.20 -0.23
N ILE A 336 15.01 7.01 0.75
CA ILE A 336 14.68 7.03 2.18
C ILE A 336 15.15 8.30 2.90
N SER A 337 15.84 9.20 2.21
CA SER A 337 16.43 10.41 2.78
C SER A 337 15.82 11.67 2.18
N ASN A 338 15.78 12.73 2.98
CA ASN A 338 15.28 14.04 2.54
C ASN A 338 16.11 14.57 1.35
N PRO A 339 15.47 14.93 0.22
CA PRO A 339 16.15 15.50 -0.95
C PRO A 339 17.13 16.63 -0.64
N ASN A 340 16.77 17.52 0.29
CA ASN A 340 17.61 18.66 0.69
C ASN A 340 18.91 18.25 1.39
N ARG A 341 19.03 16.98 1.81
CA ARG A 341 20.21 16.41 2.48
C ARG A 341 20.96 15.40 1.60
N HIS A 342 20.54 15.18 0.34
CA HIS A 342 21.19 14.22 -0.54
C HIS A 342 22.66 14.57 -0.83
N TYR A 343 23.05 15.85 -0.78
CA TYR A 343 24.46 16.27 -0.90
C TYR A 343 25.40 15.65 0.17
N ILE A 344 24.87 15.29 1.36
CA ILE A 344 25.65 14.63 2.43
C ILE A 344 25.98 13.19 2.04
N ILE A 345 25.01 12.50 1.44
CA ILE A 345 25.20 11.15 0.88
C ILE A 345 26.20 11.23 -0.28
N MET A 346 26.07 12.25 -1.13
CA MET A 346 26.99 12.49 -2.23
C MET A 346 28.43 12.72 -1.75
N LYS A 347 28.64 13.54 -0.72
CA LYS A 347 29.95 13.72 -0.08
C LYS A 347 30.55 12.39 0.38
N THR A 348 29.72 11.46 0.85
CA THR A 348 30.15 10.11 1.24
C THR A 348 30.59 9.30 0.02
N PHE A 349 29.87 9.36 -1.10
CA PHE A 349 30.26 8.68 -2.34
C PHE A 349 31.50 9.26 -3.02
N LEU A 350 31.67 10.59 -2.98
CA LEU A 350 32.85 11.25 -3.52
C LEU A 350 34.15 10.79 -2.83
N LYS A 351 34.10 10.37 -1.56
CA LYS A 351 35.27 9.80 -0.86
C LYS A 351 35.82 8.52 -1.50
N PHE A 352 35.02 7.81 -2.30
CA PHE A 352 35.43 6.59 -2.99
C PHE A 352 36.01 6.84 -4.38
N LEU A 353 35.94 8.06 -4.91
CA LEU A 353 36.51 8.39 -6.23
C LEU A 353 38.05 8.54 -6.17
N PRO A 354 38.77 8.23 -7.27
CA PRO A 354 40.21 8.42 -7.34
C PRO A 354 40.61 9.86 -7.01
N GLU A 355 41.76 10.04 -6.36
CA GLU A 355 42.24 11.35 -5.89
C GLU A 355 42.37 12.38 -7.02
N GLN A 356 42.77 11.94 -8.21
CA GLN A 356 42.83 12.78 -9.41
C GLN A 356 41.47 13.41 -9.76
N PHE A 357 40.38 12.63 -9.70
CA PHE A 357 39.02 13.11 -9.95
C PHE A 357 38.48 13.99 -8.81
N ARG A 358 38.81 13.67 -7.55
CA ARG A 358 38.47 14.51 -6.40
C ARG A 358 39.13 15.87 -6.50
N ASN A 359 40.38 15.91 -6.98
CA ASN A 359 41.10 17.15 -7.19
C ASN A 359 40.48 17.95 -8.35
N GLU A 360 40.17 17.35 -9.50
CA GLU A 360 39.50 18.04 -10.62
C GLU A 360 38.11 18.64 -10.25
N LEU A 361 37.39 18.04 -9.30
CA LEU A 361 36.17 18.61 -8.70
C LEU A 361 36.44 19.80 -7.76
N ILE A 362 37.68 19.98 -7.28
CA ILE A 362 38.11 20.90 -6.23
C ILE A 362 39.15 21.97 -6.70
N LEU A 363 39.74 21.90 -7.89
CA LEU A 363 40.71 22.91 -8.41
C LEU A 363 40.04 24.28 -8.62
N GLU A 364 40.50 25.46 -8.17
CA GLU A 364 41.67 25.95 -7.43
C GLU A 364 41.23 27.26 -6.70
N ASP A 365 41.69 27.51 -5.47
CA ASP A 365 41.63 28.86 -4.85
C ASP A 365 42.45 29.81 -5.75
N GLY A 366 41.76 30.66 -6.51
CA GLY A 366 42.39 31.75 -7.27
C GLY A 366 42.84 32.88 -6.35
N ASP A 367 44.10 33.29 -6.55
CA ASP A 367 44.82 34.44 -5.98
C ASP A 367 45.44 34.30 -4.57
N GLU A 368 46.52 33.51 -4.51
CA GLU A 368 47.74 34.00 -3.87
C GLU A 368 48.38 35.11 -4.75
N ASN A 369 48.46 36.33 -4.19
CA ASN A 369 49.15 37.53 -4.70
C ASN A 369 48.29 38.60 -5.41
N LYS A 370 47.77 39.54 -4.62
CA LYS A 370 47.94 40.98 -4.89
C LYS A 370 47.81 41.80 -3.60
N ASP A 371 48.94 42.34 -3.18
CA ASP A 371 49.08 43.43 -2.23
C ASP A 371 48.16 44.62 -2.58
N VAL A 372 47.24 45.00 -1.68
CA VAL A 372 46.93 46.41 -1.36
C VAL A 372 46.41 46.53 0.09
N ASP A 373 47.21 47.22 0.91
CA ASP A 373 46.94 47.96 2.15
C ASP A 373 46.21 47.35 3.38
N LYS A 374 47.04 47.10 4.40
CA LYS A 374 46.96 47.65 5.78
C LYS A 374 45.58 48.07 6.30
N ASP A 375 44.99 47.23 7.13
CA ASP A 375 44.94 47.46 8.58
C ASP A 375 44.10 46.36 9.26
N LEU A 376 44.35 46.18 10.56
CA LEU A 376 43.60 45.35 11.53
C LEU A 376 44.11 43.91 11.70
N ASN A 377 45.05 43.87 12.63
CA ASN A 377 45.58 42.72 13.36
C ASN A 377 44.47 41.99 14.16
N VAL A 378 43.80 40.99 13.57
CA VAL A 378 43.08 39.94 14.32
C VAL A 378 43.15 38.62 13.53
N ASN A 379 44.21 37.84 13.69
CA ASN A 379 44.22 36.46 13.21
C ASN A 379 45.14 35.56 14.04
N LYS A 380 44.52 34.77 14.92
CA LYS A 380 45.06 33.48 15.40
C LYS A 380 44.07 32.31 15.33
N ASP A 381 42.79 32.57 15.05
CA ASP A 381 41.75 31.53 15.12
C ASP A 381 41.25 31.01 13.75
N LEU A 382 41.69 31.58 12.62
CA LEU A 382 41.21 31.15 11.28
C LEU A 382 42.08 30.10 10.56
N ASN A 383 43.26 29.77 11.09
CA ASN A 383 44.12 28.75 10.49
C ASN A 383 43.81 27.31 10.95
N GLU A 384 43.14 27.11 12.08
CA GLU A 384 42.72 25.76 12.51
C GLU A 384 41.55 25.19 11.68
N ASP A 385 40.72 26.06 11.09
CA ASP A 385 39.53 25.63 10.33
C ASP A 385 39.83 25.18 8.89
N LYS A 386 40.92 25.66 8.28
CA LYS A 386 41.34 25.21 6.93
C LYS A 386 42.01 23.83 6.97
N ASP A 387 42.83 23.56 7.98
CA ASP A 387 43.45 22.24 8.19
C ASP A 387 42.43 21.18 8.64
N ASN A 388 41.41 21.57 9.41
CA ASN A 388 40.30 20.68 9.80
C ASN A 388 39.35 20.32 8.64
N LYS A 389 39.17 21.21 7.65
CA LYS A 389 38.36 20.92 6.45
C LYS A 389 39.04 19.94 5.48
N LYS A 390 40.37 20.05 5.29
CA LYS A 390 41.16 19.06 4.51
C LYS A 390 41.29 17.71 5.24
N LYS A 391 41.39 17.70 6.58
CA LYS A 391 41.39 16.45 7.39
C LYS A 391 40.10 15.63 7.22
N ASN A 392 38.93 16.26 7.18
CA ASN A 392 37.63 15.57 7.15
C ASN A 392 37.28 14.80 5.85
N LEU A 393 37.92 15.13 4.72
CA LEU A 393 37.73 14.42 3.44
C LEU A 393 38.63 13.19 3.29
N ASN A 394 39.72 13.11 4.06
CA ASN A 394 40.70 12.01 3.98
C ASN A 394 40.49 10.92 5.05
N GLU A 395 39.57 11.10 6.00
CA GLU A 395 39.16 10.01 6.88
C GLU A 395 38.35 8.95 6.14
N ALA A 396 38.84 7.71 6.21
CA ALA A 396 38.23 6.54 5.58
C ALA A 396 36.81 6.31 6.14
N PRO A 397 35.80 6.08 5.29
CA PRO A 397 34.44 5.86 5.73
C PRO A 397 34.34 4.57 6.55
N LEU A 398 33.46 4.56 7.55
CA LEU A 398 33.28 3.47 8.51
C LEU A 398 32.85 2.15 7.82
N PHE A 399 32.11 2.24 6.73
CA PHE A 399 31.69 1.11 5.91
C PHE A 399 31.98 1.39 4.43
N ASP A 400 32.08 0.31 3.64
CA ASP A 400 32.06 0.38 2.18
C ASP A 400 30.62 0.63 1.70
N TYR A 401 30.10 1.83 1.98
CA TYR A 401 28.72 2.23 1.68
C TYR A 401 28.38 2.06 0.20
N LEU A 402 29.37 2.23 -0.68
CA LEU A 402 29.20 2.07 -2.12
C LEU A 402 28.88 0.62 -2.50
N SER A 403 29.50 -0.37 -1.82
CA SER A 403 29.23 -1.79 -2.05
C SER A 403 27.80 -2.23 -1.71
N PHE A 404 27.08 -1.44 -0.92
CA PHE A 404 25.70 -1.71 -0.52
C PHE A 404 24.67 -1.18 -1.52
N LEU A 405 25.05 -0.25 -2.40
CA LEU A 405 24.15 0.38 -3.35
C LEU A 405 23.61 -0.64 -4.37
N GLN A 406 22.28 -0.77 -4.45
CA GLN A 406 21.62 -1.68 -5.40
C GLN A 406 20.72 -0.96 -6.41
N GLU A 407 20.43 0.32 -6.18
CA GLU A 407 19.56 1.13 -7.03
C GLU A 407 20.25 2.42 -7.44
N ILE A 408 20.14 2.76 -8.73
CA ILE A 408 20.58 4.03 -9.28
C ILE A 408 19.42 4.69 -10.03
N ARG A 409 19.25 6.00 -9.80
CA ARG A 409 18.34 6.86 -10.56
C ARG A 409 19.11 8.01 -11.20
N THR A 410 18.96 8.21 -12.51
CA THR A 410 19.73 9.24 -13.24
C THR A 410 19.29 10.66 -12.92
N ASP A 411 18.01 10.90 -12.66
CA ASP A 411 17.47 12.18 -12.22
C ASP A 411 18.05 12.61 -10.87
N ILE A 412 18.10 11.68 -9.91
CA ILE A 412 18.70 11.93 -8.59
C ILE A 412 20.19 12.22 -8.74
N LEU A 413 20.93 11.41 -9.50
CA LEU A 413 22.35 11.65 -9.76
C LEU A 413 22.60 13.02 -10.41
N TYR A 414 21.75 13.41 -11.36
CA TYR A 414 21.87 14.71 -12.00
C TYR A 414 21.62 15.86 -11.04
N ASN A 415 20.50 15.83 -10.31
CA ASN A 415 20.17 16.86 -9.32
C ASN A 415 21.26 16.94 -8.23
N LEU A 416 21.78 15.80 -7.80
CA LEU A 416 22.89 15.72 -6.84
C LEU A 416 24.14 16.44 -7.28
N VAL A 417 24.61 16.17 -8.50
CA VAL A 417 25.81 16.79 -9.03
C VAL A 417 25.57 18.28 -9.27
N ARG A 418 24.39 18.66 -9.78
CA ARG A 418 23.98 20.05 -9.94
C ARG A 418 23.98 20.79 -8.61
N ASP A 419 23.33 20.25 -7.57
CA ASP A 419 23.20 20.90 -6.26
C ASP A 419 24.55 20.96 -5.53
N PHE A 420 25.42 19.97 -5.74
CA PHE A 420 26.79 19.98 -5.24
C PHE A 420 27.62 21.09 -5.89
N GLU A 421 27.56 21.21 -7.22
CA GLU A 421 28.26 22.26 -7.97
C GLU A 421 27.69 23.65 -7.62
N LEU A 422 26.38 23.81 -7.42
CA LEU A 422 25.78 25.07 -6.97
C LEU A 422 26.24 25.47 -5.55
N LYS A 423 26.47 24.49 -4.67
CA LYS A 423 26.82 24.74 -3.26
C LYS A 423 28.32 24.92 -3.02
N TYR A 424 29.17 24.33 -3.85
CA TYR A 424 30.62 24.29 -3.63
C TYR A 424 31.47 24.70 -4.83
N GLY A 425 30.90 24.78 -6.03
CA GLY A 425 31.57 25.33 -7.21
C GLY A 425 31.56 26.86 -7.13
N GLN A 426 32.75 27.48 -7.09
CA GLN A 426 32.84 28.93 -7.32
C GLN A 426 32.71 29.24 -8.81
N ASN A 427 32.09 30.39 -9.10
CA ASN A 427 31.74 30.99 -10.40
C ASN A 427 30.48 30.44 -11.08
N VAL A 428 29.31 30.75 -10.50
CA VAL A 428 28.15 31.11 -11.32
C VAL A 428 27.60 32.45 -10.84
N ILE A 429 28.03 33.54 -11.47
CA ILE A 429 27.22 34.77 -11.52
C ILE A 429 26.07 34.41 -12.46
N ILE A 430 24.93 34.00 -11.90
CA ILE A 430 23.66 34.03 -12.65
C ILE A 430 23.26 35.50 -12.63
N GLY A 431 23.36 36.17 -13.78
CA GLY A 431 22.81 37.50 -13.94
C GLY A 431 21.31 37.46 -13.67
N ASP A 432 20.83 38.40 -12.86
CA ASP A 432 19.42 38.73 -12.74
C ASP A 432 18.87 39.01 -14.15
N ASP A 433 18.07 38.07 -14.67
CA ASP A 433 17.03 38.40 -15.63
C ASP A 433 15.71 38.00 -14.98
N ASN A 434 14.94 39.04 -14.64
CA ASN A 434 13.59 38.97 -14.12
C ASN A 434 12.69 38.24 -15.12
N ASP A 435 12.35 37.00 -14.83
CA ASP A 435 11.04 36.44 -15.16
C ASP A 435 10.58 35.68 -13.90
N GLU A 436 9.48 36.17 -13.34
CA GLU A 436 8.86 35.71 -12.09
C GLU A 436 8.53 34.21 -12.18
N ASP A 437 9.34 33.36 -11.53
CA ASP A 437 8.96 32.02 -11.11
C ASP A 437 9.13 31.92 -9.59
N ASP A 438 8.00 31.68 -8.91
CA ASP A 438 7.81 31.76 -7.46
C ASP A 438 8.91 31.08 -6.61
N TYR A 439 9.68 31.94 -5.95
CA TYR A 439 10.61 31.63 -4.87
C TYR A 439 9.83 31.56 -3.54
N TYR A 440 9.71 30.38 -2.92
CA TYR A 440 9.34 30.32 -1.50
C TYR A 440 10.59 30.30 -0.62
N ASP A 441 10.77 31.47 -0.01
CA ASP A 441 11.68 31.87 1.04
C ASP A 441 11.66 30.92 2.25
N TYR A 442 12.84 30.54 2.75
CA TYR A 442 13.01 29.79 4.00
C TYR A 442 13.59 30.74 5.04
N ASP A 443 12.72 31.44 5.74
CA ASP A 443 13.10 32.25 6.89
C ASP A 443 13.00 31.42 8.17
N ASP A 444 14.08 31.50 8.96
CA ASP A 444 14.36 30.70 10.13
C ASP A 444 13.62 31.27 11.36
N LYS A 445 12.46 30.69 11.70
CA LYS A 445 11.89 30.78 13.06
C LYS A 445 11.27 29.45 13.51
N THR A 446 12.05 28.75 14.34
CA THR A 446 11.63 27.80 15.37
C THR A 446 10.15 27.83 15.78
N THR A 447 9.41 26.79 15.42
CA THR A 447 8.34 26.21 16.24
C THR A 447 8.22 24.72 15.96
N GLN A 448 8.22 23.93 17.02
CA GLN A 448 8.09 22.48 17.04
C GLN A 448 6.78 22.04 16.36
N ILE A 449 6.86 21.26 15.28
CA ILE A 449 5.72 20.50 14.74
C ILE A 449 6.21 19.10 14.39
N GLU A 450 5.40 18.14 14.81
CA GLU A 450 5.63 16.70 14.86
C GLU A 450 5.62 16.05 13.47
N ASN A 451 6.34 14.94 13.39
CA ASN A 451 6.48 14.11 12.19
C ASN A 451 5.18 13.35 11.88
N GLU A 452 4.60 13.55 10.70
CA GLU A 452 3.73 12.56 10.05
C GLU A 452 4.18 12.27 8.62
N ASP A 453 4.25 10.98 8.32
CA ASP A 453 4.60 10.42 7.02
C ASP A 453 3.42 10.57 6.06
N ASN A 454 3.57 11.36 5.01
CA ASN A 454 2.71 11.24 3.82
C ASN A 454 3.48 11.61 2.55
N TYR A 455 4.36 10.69 2.13
CA TYR A 455 5.00 10.72 0.81
C TYR A 455 4.33 9.65 -0.06
N ASP A 456 3.08 9.86 -0.47
CA ASP A 456 2.50 9.13 -1.63
C ASP A 456 1.23 9.79 -2.25
N GLU A 457 0.68 10.89 -1.71
CA GLU A 457 -0.58 11.46 -2.23
C GLU A 457 -0.47 12.62 -3.24
N HIS A 458 0.72 13.13 -3.55
CA HIS A 458 0.83 14.29 -4.47
C HIS A 458 0.87 13.98 -5.97
N TYR A 459 0.61 12.73 -6.39
CA TYR A 459 0.66 12.35 -7.82
C TYR A 459 -0.69 12.31 -8.55
N TYR A 460 -1.79 12.72 -7.92
CA TYR A 460 -3.14 12.68 -8.52
C TYR A 460 -3.85 14.02 -8.75
N LEU A 461 -3.18 15.16 -8.55
CA LEU A 461 -3.77 16.49 -8.78
C LEU A 461 -3.11 17.29 -9.92
N VAL A 462 -2.95 16.68 -11.10
CA VAL A 462 -2.44 17.38 -12.32
C VAL A 462 -3.47 17.40 -13.46
N ASN A 463 -4.69 16.88 -13.24
CA ASN A 463 -5.72 16.85 -14.28
C ASN A 463 -6.58 18.13 -14.40
N GLU A 464 -6.45 19.12 -13.51
CA GLU A 464 -7.23 20.37 -13.61
C GLU A 464 -6.49 21.56 -14.26
N ILE A 465 -5.17 21.49 -14.48
CA ILE A 465 -4.42 22.58 -15.15
C ILE A 465 -4.29 22.36 -16.67
N ILE A 466 -4.63 21.16 -17.17
CA ILE A 466 -4.57 20.85 -18.61
C ILE A 466 -5.79 21.41 -19.37
N HIS A 467 -6.91 21.67 -18.70
CA HIS A 467 -8.14 22.08 -19.38
C HIS A 467 -8.11 23.54 -19.89
N ASP A 468 -7.26 24.40 -19.33
CA ASP A 468 -7.12 25.80 -19.75
C ASP A 468 -6.13 25.99 -20.91
N HIS A 469 -5.14 25.10 -21.08
CA HIS A 469 -4.18 25.19 -22.18
C HIS A 469 -4.67 24.57 -23.49
N GLU A 470 -5.58 23.59 -23.47
CA GLU A 470 -6.17 23.01 -24.69
C GLU A 470 -7.07 24.01 -25.45
N SER A 471 -7.70 24.95 -24.74
CA SER A 471 -8.52 26.01 -25.34
C SER A 471 -7.70 27.08 -26.09
N GLN A 472 -6.42 27.24 -25.75
CA GLN A 472 -5.53 28.20 -26.41
C GLN A 472 -4.86 27.61 -27.66
N VAL A 473 -4.61 26.30 -27.70
CA VAL A 473 -4.01 25.62 -28.87
C VAL A 473 -5.00 25.46 -30.03
N ILE A 474 -6.29 25.22 -29.73
CA ILE A 474 -7.35 25.11 -30.77
C ILE A 474 -7.58 26.44 -31.51
N ASN A 475 -7.26 27.59 -30.91
CA ASN A 475 -7.35 28.90 -31.56
C ASN A 475 -6.16 29.22 -32.48
N LEU A 476 -5.01 28.56 -32.30
CA LEU A 476 -3.84 28.70 -33.19
C LEU A 476 -3.97 27.85 -34.46
N GLU A 477 -4.64 26.69 -34.38
CA GLU A 477 -4.82 25.78 -35.53
C GLU A 477 -5.85 26.27 -36.55
N ARG A 478 -6.84 27.09 -36.15
CA ARG A 478 -7.77 27.75 -37.09
C ARG A 478 -7.10 28.81 -37.98
N ASN A 479 -5.94 29.33 -37.58
CA ASN A 479 -5.20 30.33 -38.36
C ASN A 479 -4.19 29.72 -39.34
N ASN A 480 -3.74 28.48 -39.13
CA ASN A 480 -2.75 27.81 -39.98
C ASN A 480 -3.37 27.02 -41.16
N SER A 481 -4.68 26.76 -41.17
CA SER A 481 -5.35 26.04 -42.26
C SER A 481 -5.64 26.88 -43.51
N LYS A 482 -5.01 28.05 -43.68
CA LYS A 482 -5.15 28.92 -44.87
C LYS A 482 -3.90 29.06 -45.73
N ILE A 483 -2.82 28.34 -45.42
CA ILE A 483 -1.58 28.40 -46.22
C ILE A 483 -1.28 27.06 -46.89
N LYS A 484 -1.74 27.00 -48.15
CA LYS A 484 -1.15 26.35 -49.32
C LYS A 484 -1.22 24.82 -49.48
N GLN A 485 -2.18 24.45 -50.32
CA GLN A 485 -2.00 23.52 -51.46
C GLN A 485 -0.79 23.93 -52.33
N GLY A 486 -0.07 22.94 -52.86
CA GLY A 486 0.92 23.12 -53.93
C GLY A 486 2.06 22.11 -53.86
N GLU A 487 1.95 21.05 -54.67
CA GLU A 487 3.03 20.11 -54.97
C GLU A 487 4.19 20.81 -55.68
N GLN A 488 5.44 20.53 -55.28
CA GLN A 488 6.57 20.34 -56.20
C GLN A 488 7.77 19.74 -55.45
N GLN A 489 8.36 18.72 -56.07
CA GLN A 489 9.65 18.13 -55.74
C GLN A 489 10.75 19.20 -55.82
N ASP A 490 11.66 19.24 -54.85
CA ASP A 490 13.01 19.77 -55.10
C ASP A 490 14.06 19.13 -54.18
N GLU A 491 15.12 18.66 -54.83
CA GLU A 491 16.37 18.15 -54.30
C GLU A 491 17.08 19.25 -53.50
N ASN A 492 17.11 19.20 -52.16
CA ASN A 492 18.08 19.97 -51.35
C ASN A 492 18.11 19.57 -49.85
N TYR A 493 17.95 18.29 -49.53
CA TYR A 493 17.96 17.83 -48.13
C TYR A 493 19.37 17.77 -47.49
N GLU A 494 20.45 17.83 -48.28
CA GLU A 494 21.82 17.85 -47.74
C GLU A 494 22.31 19.26 -47.35
N ASN A 495 21.70 20.34 -47.85
CA ASN A 495 22.12 21.71 -47.51
C ASN A 495 21.43 22.29 -46.27
N CYS A 496 20.32 21.72 -45.78
CA CYS A 496 19.69 22.17 -44.52
C CYS A 496 20.40 21.66 -43.26
N ILE A 497 21.15 20.55 -43.36
CA ILE A 497 21.90 20.00 -42.21
C ILE A 497 23.15 20.85 -41.90
N GLN A 498 23.73 21.56 -42.88
CA GLN A 498 24.81 22.51 -42.64
C GLN A 498 24.34 23.91 -42.19
N VAL A 499 23.08 24.30 -42.46
CA VAL A 499 22.55 25.61 -42.03
C VAL A 499 21.97 25.57 -40.60
N CYS A 500 21.45 24.42 -40.14
CA CYS A 500 21.00 24.26 -38.76
C CYS A 500 22.14 23.98 -37.76
N THR A 501 23.29 23.50 -38.23
CA THR A 501 24.50 23.37 -37.39
C THR A 501 25.31 24.67 -37.31
N SER A 502 25.20 25.57 -38.30
CA SER A 502 25.88 26.88 -38.27
C SER A 502 25.07 28.00 -37.60
N ARG A 503 23.73 28.01 -37.72
CA ARG A 503 22.90 29.10 -37.11
C ARG A 503 22.73 29.05 -35.59
N HIS A 504 23.14 27.97 -34.92
CA HIS A 504 23.23 27.93 -33.45
C HIS A 504 24.66 28.12 -32.91
N LEU A 505 25.66 28.23 -33.78
CA LEU A 505 27.02 28.62 -33.40
C LEU A 505 27.28 30.12 -33.62
N ASP A 506 26.53 30.79 -34.51
CA ASP A 506 26.75 32.22 -34.83
C ASP A 506 25.97 33.23 -33.96
N SER A 507 25.16 32.77 -32.98
CA SER A 507 24.60 33.64 -31.93
C SER A 507 25.23 33.42 -30.55
N ALA A 508 26.33 32.67 -30.48
CA ALA A 508 27.15 32.49 -29.29
C ALA A 508 28.12 33.67 -29.10
N SER A 509 27.58 34.87 -29.00
CA SER A 509 28.32 36.07 -28.57
C SER A 509 27.77 36.65 -27.26
N ASN A 510 27.11 35.82 -26.45
CA ASN A 510 26.79 36.13 -25.06
C ASN A 510 27.53 35.16 -24.12
N SER A 511 28.35 35.71 -23.22
CA SER A 511 29.15 34.97 -22.23
C SER A 511 28.32 34.03 -21.35
N ASN A 512 27.03 34.31 -21.18
CA ASN A 512 26.11 33.52 -20.35
C ASN A 512 25.74 32.16 -20.98
N THR A 513 25.58 32.07 -22.30
CA THR A 513 25.20 30.79 -22.96
C THR A 513 26.37 29.81 -23.00
N ILE A 514 27.60 30.32 -23.17
CA ILE A 514 28.84 29.53 -23.14
C ILE A 514 29.08 28.98 -21.72
N ASN A 515 28.82 29.78 -20.68
CA ASN A 515 28.91 29.34 -19.28
C ASN A 515 27.89 28.26 -18.95
N THR A 516 26.64 28.36 -19.42
CA THR A 516 25.61 27.34 -19.20
C THR A 516 25.94 26.01 -19.89
N ILE A 517 26.42 26.04 -21.14
CA ILE A 517 26.83 24.83 -21.88
C ILE A 517 28.06 24.19 -21.23
N TYR A 518 29.04 25.00 -20.82
CA TYR A 518 30.23 24.53 -20.11
C TYR A 518 29.87 23.88 -18.77
N TYR A 519 28.99 24.52 -17.99
CA TYR A 519 28.51 24.03 -16.71
C TYR A 519 27.73 22.71 -16.84
N GLN A 520 26.82 22.64 -17.82
CA GLN A 520 26.13 21.39 -18.15
C GLN A 520 27.13 20.31 -18.54
N ARG A 521 28.06 20.58 -19.45
CA ARG A 521 29.07 19.59 -19.89
C ARG A 521 29.93 19.07 -18.72
N ARG A 522 30.25 19.93 -17.75
CA ARG A 522 30.98 19.56 -16.53
C ARG A 522 30.16 18.62 -15.63
N ILE A 523 28.90 18.97 -15.32
CA ILE A 523 27.98 18.10 -14.56
C ILE A 523 27.87 16.72 -15.22
N LEU A 524 27.73 16.72 -16.55
CA LEU A 524 27.60 15.52 -17.36
C LEU A 524 28.85 14.62 -17.32
N ASN A 525 30.05 15.20 -17.36
CA ASN A 525 31.31 14.46 -17.21
C ASN A 525 31.43 13.82 -15.81
N VAL A 526 31.06 14.55 -14.75
CA VAL A 526 31.08 14.02 -13.37
C VAL A 526 30.12 12.84 -13.23
N ILE A 527 28.91 12.94 -13.78
CA ILE A 527 27.94 11.84 -13.79
C ILE A 527 28.49 10.63 -14.56
N TYR A 528 29.14 10.85 -15.71
CA TYR A 528 29.73 9.78 -16.51
C TYR A 528 30.79 9.00 -15.74
N GLU A 529 31.72 9.69 -15.08
CA GLU A 529 32.79 9.04 -14.30
C GLU A 529 32.26 8.34 -13.05
N LEU A 530 31.26 8.92 -12.38
CA LEU A 530 30.52 8.25 -11.32
C LEU A 530 29.87 6.96 -11.82
N PHE A 531 29.20 7.01 -12.97
CA PHE A 531 28.59 5.84 -13.59
C PHE A 531 29.63 4.77 -13.92
N LYS A 532 30.76 5.16 -14.51
CA LYS A 532 31.87 4.28 -14.84
C LYS A 532 32.41 3.58 -13.59
N TYR A 533 32.61 4.32 -12.50
CA TYR A 533 33.09 3.76 -11.25
C TYR A 533 32.07 2.82 -10.60
N LEU A 534 30.80 3.23 -10.54
CA LEU A 534 29.69 2.47 -9.96
C LEU A 534 29.46 1.13 -10.67
N PHE A 535 29.45 1.12 -12.00
CA PHE A 535 29.24 -0.10 -12.78
C PHE A 535 30.53 -0.89 -13.06
N GLY A 536 31.68 -0.24 -13.12
CA GLY A 536 32.96 -0.88 -13.44
C GLY A 536 33.59 -1.63 -12.27
N VAL A 537 33.69 -1.02 -11.08
CA VAL A 537 34.52 -1.56 -9.98
C VAL A 537 33.67 -2.26 -8.90
N ARG A 538 32.43 -1.85 -8.67
CA ARG A 538 31.65 -2.23 -7.45
C ARG A 538 30.17 -2.53 -7.70
N SER A 539 29.83 -3.23 -8.78
CA SER A 539 28.44 -3.44 -9.18
C SER A 539 27.71 -4.52 -8.36
N ASN A 540 26.95 -4.10 -7.35
CA ASN A 540 25.80 -4.84 -6.81
C ASN A 540 24.46 -4.23 -7.27
N ILE A 541 24.52 -3.30 -8.23
CA ILE A 541 23.37 -2.58 -8.77
C ILE A 541 22.50 -3.57 -9.56
N SER A 542 21.30 -3.80 -9.04
CA SER A 542 20.31 -4.68 -9.66
C SER A 542 19.10 -3.91 -10.21
N ARG A 543 18.87 -2.67 -9.77
CA ARG A 543 17.78 -1.80 -10.25
C ARG A 543 18.35 -0.52 -10.85
N LEU A 544 18.02 -0.26 -12.11
CA LEU A 544 18.41 0.95 -12.82
C LEU A 544 17.14 1.70 -13.27
N ILE A 545 17.03 2.96 -12.85
CA ILE A 545 15.95 3.85 -13.24
C ILE A 545 16.54 5.00 -14.05
N LEU A 546 16.12 5.09 -15.30
CA LEU A 546 16.54 6.11 -16.25
C LEU A 546 15.41 7.14 -16.39
N MET A 547 15.67 8.38 -15.97
CA MET A 547 14.75 9.51 -16.02
C MET A 547 15.44 10.75 -16.57
N THR A 548 14.78 11.49 -17.47
CA THR A 548 15.23 12.83 -17.88
C THR A 548 14.56 13.93 -17.04
N PRO A 549 15.31 14.94 -16.56
CA PRO A 549 14.74 16.22 -16.12
C PRO A 549 14.00 16.92 -17.27
N LYS A 550 12.97 17.71 -16.95
CA LYS A 550 12.01 18.29 -17.91
C LYS A 550 12.60 19.15 -19.06
N TYR A 551 13.88 19.52 -19.05
CA TYR A 551 14.44 20.55 -19.95
C TYR A 551 15.86 20.30 -20.51
N VAL A 552 16.46 19.12 -20.36
CA VAL A 552 17.83 18.88 -20.88
C VAL A 552 17.82 17.75 -21.90
N LEU A 553 18.07 18.08 -23.16
CA LEU A 553 18.50 17.13 -24.19
C LEU A 553 19.89 16.61 -23.75
N TYR A 554 20.06 15.30 -23.61
CA TYR A 554 21.36 14.66 -23.31
C TYR A 554 22.01 14.03 -24.56
N PRO A 555 22.31 14.77 -25.66
CA PRO A 555 22.68 14.12 -26.90
C PRO A 555 24.15 13.64 -26.96
N ALA A 556 24.99 13.83 -25.93
CA ALA A 556 26.44 13.69 -26.11
C ALA A 556 27.23 12.82 -25.11
N ILE A 557 26.63 12.21 -24.09
CA ILE A 557 27.42 11.46 -23.06
C ILE A 557 27.63 9.99 -23.40
N TYR A 558 26.73 9.40 -24.18
CA TYR A 558 26.60 7.94 -24.14
C TYR A 558 27.28 7.23 -25.33
N THR A 559 27.94 7.95 -26.25
CA THR A 559 28.35 7.41 -27.57
C THR A 559 29.44 6.35 -27.54
N VAL A 560 30.12 6.13 -26.40
CA VAL A 560 31.01 4.99 -26.23
C VAL A 560 30.92 4.51 -24.78
N THR A 561 30.04 3.56 -24.49
CA THR A 561 30.18 2.75 -23.28
C THR A 561 31.43 1.87 -23.42
N PRO A 562 32.46 2.03 -22.57
CA PRO A 562 33.64 1.17 -22.63
C PRO A 562 33.27 -0.28 -22.22
N PRO A 563 34.03 -1.30 -22.65
CA PRO A 563 33.93 -2.68 -22.15
C PRO A 563 33.93 -2.78 -20.61
N GLU A 564 34.48 -1.77 -19.94
CA GLU A 564 34.73 -1.70 -18.49
C GLU A 564 33.44 -1.73 -17.64
N ILE A 565 32.31 -1.21 -18.12
CA ILE A 565 31.04 -1.21 -17.35
C ILE A 565 30.13 -2.40 -17.67
N SER A 566 30.50 -3.22 -18.67
CA SER A 566 29.69 -4.33 -19.18
C SER A 566 29.32 -5.34 -18.10
N TYR A 567 30.27 -5.65 -17.21
CA TYR A 567 30.06 -6.54 -16.08
C TYR A 567 29.00 -6.00 -15.12
N GLY A 568 29.04 -4.72 -14.76
CA GLY A 568 28.06 -4.17 -13.83
C GLY A 568 26.67 -4.04 -14.42
N ILE A 569 26.57 -3.60 -15.67
CA ILE A 569 25.29 -3.50 -16.37
C ILE A 569 24.67 -4.90 -16.55
N SER A 570 25.48 -5.95 -16.75
CA SER A 570 24.98 -7.33 -16.86
C SER A 570 24.25 -7.86 -15.62
N LYS A 571 24.45 -7.24 -14.44
CA LYS A 571 23.78 -7.64 -13.17
C LYS A 571 22.39 -7.04 -12.98
N ILE A 572 21.97 -6.12 -13.85
CA ILE A 572 20.67 -5.46 -13.76
C ILE A 572 19.54 -6.51 -13.90
N LYS A 573 18.62 -6.48 -12.95
CA LYS A 573 17.40 -7.31 -12.87
C LYS A 573 16.14 -6.51 -13.08
N GLU A 574 16.14 -5.23 -12.72
CA GLU A 574 15.02 -4.32 -12.88
C GLU A 574 15.46 -3.08 -13.66
N LEU A 575 14.82 -2.82 -14.79
CA LEU A 575 15.07 -1.64 -15.61
C LEU A 575 13.79 -0.84 -15.75
N GLU A 576 13.86 0.44 -15.41
CA GLU A 576 12.75 1.38 -15.58
C GLU A 576 13.20 2.61 -16.37
N VAL A 577 12.42 3.01 -17.37
CA VAL A 577 12.74 4.13 -18.26
C VAL A 577 11.56 5.10 -18.30
N TYR A 578 11.83 6.38 -18.01
CA TYR A 578 10.83 7.44 -17.92
C TYR A 578 11.29 8.73 -18.64
N GLY A 579 10.44 9.32 -19.49
CA GLY A 579 10.65 10.68 -20.00
C GLY A 579 10.98 10.76 -21.48
N LYS A 580 11.51 11.90 -21.93
CA LYS A 580 11.83 12.21 -23.34
C LYS A 580 13.14 11.54 -23.78
N PHE A 581 13.15 10.21 -23.94
CA PHE A 581 14.30 9.45 -24.43
C PHE A 581 13.98 8.72 -25.73
N ALA A 582 14.70 8.92 -26.84
CA ALA A 582 14.70 7.85 -27.83
C ALA A 582 15.41 6.63 -27.23
N ILE A 583 14.87 5.43 -27.43
CA ILE A 583 15.56 4.21 -27.01
C ILE A 583 16.91 4.10 -27.76
N GLU A 584 17.04 4.74 -28.92
CA GLU A 584 18.26 4.96 -29.68
C GLU A 584 19.19 6.03 -29.05
N ASP A 585 18.65 7.13 -28.50
CA ASP A 585 19.41 8.19 -27.80
C ASP A 585 19.92 7.75 -26.43
N LEU A 586 19.25 6.77 -25.84
CA LEU A 586 19.86 5.89 -24.86
C LEU A 586 20.95 5.13 -25.61
N LEU A 587 22.19 5.61 -25.64
CA LEU A 587 23.33 4.72 -25.99
C LEU A 587 23.66 3.72 -24.84
N LEU A 588 22.81 3.71 -23.80
CA LEU A 588 22.57 2.53 -22.97
C LEU A 588 21.74 1.47 -23.69
N GLY A 589 20.94 1.78 -24.70
CA GLY A 589 20.10 0.86 -25.49
C GLY A 589 20.91 -0.28 -26.08
N ASP A 590 21.87 -0.01 -26.96
CA ASP A 590 22.71 -1.06 -27.55
C ASP A 590 23.51 -1.84 -26.50
N SER A 591 24.02 -1.17 -25.47
CA SER A 591 24.81 -1.83 -24.41
C SER A 591 23.98 -2.64 -23.42
N VAL A 592 22.79 -2.17 -23.05
CA VAL A 592 21.82 -2.91 -22.23
C VAL A 592 21.30 -4.08 -23.06
N ILE A 593 20.95 -3.88 -24.33
CA ILE A 593 20.60 -4.98 -25.25
C ILE A 593 21.75 -5.98 -25.35
N LYS A 594 23.01 -5.52 -25.45
CA LYS A 594 24.19 -6.39 -25.61
C LYS A 594 24.61 -7.11 -24.34
N TYR A 595 24.54 -6.47 -23.18
CA TYR A 595 25.12 -6.99 -21.91
C TYR A 595 24.07 -7.34 -20.84
N CYS A 596 22.92 -6.65 -20.76
CA CYS A 596 21.81 -7.05 -19.89
C CYS A 596 20.99 -8.15 -20.55
N LYS A 597 21.25 -9.39 -20.15
CA LYS A 597 20.52 -10.57 -20.66
C LYS A 597 19.55 -11.18 -19.66
N ASP A 598 19.54 -10.71 -18.42
CA ASP A 598 18.78 -11.31 -17.32
C ASP A 598 17.85 -10.31 -16.60
N ILE A 599 17.32 -9.32 -17.32
CA ILE A 599 16.28 -8.43 -16.78
C ILE A 599 15.02 -9.25 -16.50
N GLU A 600 14.52 -9.15 -15.27
CA GLU A 600 13.30 -9.82 -14.80
C GLU A 600 12.08 -8.90 -14.82
N LYS A 601 12.29 -7.59 -14.59
CA LYS A 601 11.24 -6.56 -14.64
C LYS A 601 11.66 -5.41 -15.54
N LEU A 602 10.85 -5.15 -16.57
CA LEU A 602 11.04 -4.06 -17.52
C LEU A 602 9.84 -3.12 -17.47
N THR A 603 10.09 -1.85 -17.16
CA THR A 603 9.08 -0.78 -17.11
C THR A 603 9.47 0.33 -18.07
N ILE A 604 8.58 0.69 -18.99
CA ILE A 604 8.85 1.74 -19.97
C ILE A 604 7.67 2.70 -20.00
N LYS A 605 7.95 3.98 -19.75
CA LYS A 605 7.00 5.08 -19.92
C LYS A 605 7.51 5.99 -21.03
N PHE A 606 6.90 5.85 -22.20
CA PHE A 606 7.26 6.61 -23.40
C PHE A 606 6.98 8.10 -23.22
N SER A 607 7.61 8.90 -24.07
CA SER A 607 7.28 10.30 -24.35
C SER A 607 6.52 10.38 -25.69
N PRO A 608 5.65 11.38 -25.92
CA PRO A 608 4.83 11.49 -27.14
C PRO A 608 5.62 11.62 -28.46
N VAL A 609 6.95 11.80 -28.38
CA VAL A 609 7.83 12.26 -29.47
C VAL A 609 8.53 11.11 -30.22
N LEU A 610 8.27 9.85 -29.86
CA LEU A 610 9.18 8.75 -30.22
C LEU A 610 8.55 7.72 -31.16
N GLU A 611 9.26 7.45 -32.25
CA GLU A 611 8.83 6.58 -33.35
C GLU A 611 9.58 5.23 -33.41
N ASP A 612 10.63 4.99 -32.60
CA ASP A 612 11.42 3.74 -32.75
C ASP A 612 10.94 2.59 -31.85
N HIS A 613 10.10 1.73 -32.43
CA HIS A 613 9.60 0.49 -31.83
C HIS A 613 10.61 -0.67 -31.91
N LEU A 614 11.62 -0.60 -32.81
CA LEU A 614 12.52 -1.71 -33.09
C LEU A 614 13.47 -1.99 -31.92
N THR A 615 13.95 -0.93 -31.26
CA THR A 615 14.89 -1.06 -30.15
C THR A 615 14.25 -1.68 -28.91
N LEU A 616 12.97 -1.40 -28.61
CA LEU A 616 12.25 -2.07 -27.53
C LEU A 616 12.08 -3.57 -27.81
N SER A 617 11.66 -3.91 -29.02
CA SER A 617 11.49 -5.31 -29.41
C SER A 617 12.79 -6.10 -29.31
N ASN A 618 13.92 -5.49 -29.69
CA ASN A 618 15.25 -6.09 -29.55
C ASN A 618 15.67 -6.23 -28.07
N LEU A 619 15.32 -5.27 -27.21
CA LEU A 619 15.57 -5.36 -25.78
C LEU A 619 14.80 -6.50 -25.13
N ILE A 620 13.51 -6.66 -25.45
CA ILE A 620 12.68 -7.76 -24.96
C ILE A 620 13.25 -9.10 -25.46
N GLU A 621 13.57 -9.20 -26.76
CA GLU A 621 14.15 -10.41 -27.36
C GLU A 621 15.49 -10.80 -26.75
N ALA A 622 16.31 -9.82 -26.38
CA ALA A 622 17.62 -10.06 -25.79
C ALA A 622 17.58 -10.70 -24.39
N GLN A 623 16.43 -10.69 -23.70
CA GLN A 623 16.34 -11.21 -22.34
C GLN A 623 16.18 -12.73 -22.30
N ARG A 624 16.65 -13.35 -21.22
CA ARG A 624 16.56 -14.80 -20.98
C ARG A 624 15.44 -15.17 -20.00
N ASN A 625 15.01 -14.22 -19.16
CA ASN A 625 14.11 -14.50 -18.03
C ASN A 625 13.21 -13.30 -17.69
N LEU A 626 12.68 -12.61 -18.70
CA LEU A 626 11.77 -11.48 -18.45
C LEU A 626 10.45 -12.02 -17.86
N LYS A 627 10.08 -11.56 -16.67
CA LYS A 627 8.88 -12.00 -15.93
C LYS A 627 7.78 -10.93 -15.91
N HIS A 628 8.18 -9.66 -15.80
CA HIS A 628 7.26 -8.52 -15.70
C HIS A 628 7.53 -7.51 -16.80
N LEU A 629 6.50 -7.18 -17.58
CA LEU A 629 6.54 -6.17 -18.61
C LEU A 629 5.46 -5.12 -18.36
N PHE A 630 5.87 -3.86 -18.20
CA PHE A 630 4.99 -2.70 -18.06
C PHE A 630 5.32 -1.68 -19.15
N ILE A 631 4.31 -1.27 -19.90
CA ILE A 631 4.45 -0.25 -20.95
C ILE A 631 3.37 0.81 -20.78
N PHE A 632 3.77 2.07 -20.81
CA PHE A 632 2.89 3.23 -20.79
C PHE A 632 3.21 4.17 -21.96
N CYS A 633 2.19 4.53 -22.74
CA CYS A 633 2.32 5.43 -23.88
C CYS A 633 1.51 6.70 -23.62
N PRO A 634 2.10 7.90 -23.57
CA PRO A 634 1.35 9.12 -23.28
C PRO A 634 0.51 9.53 -24.50
N ASN A 635 -0.77 9.14 -24.54
CA ASN A 635 -1.87 9.66 -25.38
C ASN A 635 -1.47 10.23 -26.76
N SER A 636 -0.57 9.55 -27.48
CA SER A 636 -0.24 9.92 -28.86
C SER A 636 -1.02 9.00 -29.76
N PRO A 637 -1.93 9.52 -30.62
CA PRO A 637 -2.61 8.70 -31.61
C PRO A 637 -1.60 8.04 -32.57
N PHE A 638 -0.35 8.50 -32.64
CA PHE A 638 0.67 8.01 -33.56
C PHE A 638 1.51 6.84 -33.02
N PHE A 639 1.43 6.53 -31.72
CA PHE A 639 2.27 5.47 -31.13
C PHE A 639 1.59 4.10 -31.26
N GLU A 640 1.94 3.37 -32.30
CA GLU A 640 1.47 2.01 -32.48
C GLU A 640 2.35 1.03 -31.68
N VAL A 641 1.81 -0.03 -31.08
CA VAL A 641 2.64 -1.08 -30.46
C VAL A 641 2.65 -2.34 -31.34
N PRO A 642 3.22 -2.33 -32.56
CA PRO A 642 3.35 -3.56 -33.33
C PRO A 642 4.63 -4.29 -32.92
N SER A 643 4.50 -5.59 -32.63
CA SER A 643 5.61 -6.56 -32.62
C SER A 643 6.67 -6.47 -31.51
N LEU A 644 6.27 -6.33 -30.24
CA LEU A 644 7.16 -6.40 -29.06
C LEU A 644 7.99 -7.70 -28.88
N LYS A 645 8.03 -8.59 -29.88
CA LYS A 645 8.70 -9.90 -29.86
C LYS A 645 8.47 -10.69 -28.55
N ILE A 646 7.29 -10.54 -27.95
CA ILE A 646 6.91 -11.10 -26.64
C ILE A 646 7.05 -12.63 -26.63
N SER A 647 6.85 -13.28 -27.77
CA SER A 647 7.01 -14.73 -27.95
C SER A 647 8.41 -15.23 -27.55
N SER A 648 9.45 -14.39 -27.64
CA SER A 648 10.80 -14.70 -27.14
C SER A 648 10.82 -15.00 -25.63
N GLN A 649 9.89 -14.41 -24.87
CA GLN A 649 9.77 -14.53 -23.41
C GLN A 649 8.63 -15.49 -22.99
N SER A 650 8.14 -16.31 -23.91
CA SER A 650 7.00 -17.23 -23.71
C SER A 650 7.13 -18.21 -22.53
N LYS A 651 8.36 -18.51 -22.10
CA LYS A 651 8.66 -19.44 -21.00
C LYS A 651 8.87 -18.76 -19.63
N SER A 652 8.97 -17.44 -19.58
CA SER A 652 9.31 -16.68 -18.37
C SER A 652 8.27 -15.63 -17.99
N LEU A 653 7.60 -15.03 -18.98
CA LEU A 653 6.69 -13.91 -18.76
C LEU A 653 5.47 -14.33 -17.93
N ARG A 654 5.19 -13.56 -16.87
CA ARG A 654 4.10 -13.80 -15.90
C ARG A 654 3.12 -12.66 -15.81
N TYR A 655 3.59 -11.43 -16.03
CA TYR A 655 2.82 -10.21 -15.84
C TYR A 655 3.03 -9.28 -17.03
N VAL A 656 1.94 -8.85 -17.65
CA VAL A 656 1.94 -7.86 -18.73
C VAL A 656 0.90 -6.78 -18.42
N SER A 657 1.34 -5.53 -18.37
CA SER A 657 0.45 -4.37 -18.23
C SER A 657 0.76 -3.33 -19.30
N LEU A 658 -0.24 -2.99 -20.11
CA LEU A 658 -0.14 -2.00 -21.19
C LEU A 658 -1.10 -0.85 -20.91
N HIS A 659 -0.57 0.37 -20.92
CA HIS A 659 -1.32 1.58 -20.59
C HIS A 659 -1.26 2.56 -21.76
N ARG A 660 -2.43 3.04 -22.20
CA ARG A 660 -2.60 4.06 -23.24
C ARG A 660 -1.93 3.68 -24.57
N CYS A 661 -1.80 2.38 -24.85
CA CYS A 661 -1.25 1.85 -26.09
C CYS A 661 -2.30 1.90 -27.21
N CYS A 662 -1.87 2.19 -28.44
CA CYS A 662 -2.73 2.20 -29.62
C CYS A 662 -2.42 0.99 -30.52
N PHE A 663 -3.44 0.19 -30.85
CA PHE A 663 -3.36 -0.99 -31.73
C PHE A 663 -4.14 -0.69 -33.02
N ARG A 664 -3.44 -0.20 -34.05
CA ARG A 664 -4.06 0.21 -35.33
C ARG A 664 -3.99 -0.88 -36.40
N ASN A 665 -2.87 -1.59 -36.49
CA ASN A 665 -2.63 -2.59 -37.52
C ASN A 665 -2.60 -4.03 -36.97
N SER A 666 -2.19 -4.24 -35.72
CA SER A 666 -2.24 -5.57 -35.09
C SER A 666 -2.18 -5.53 -33.57
N PHE A 667 -2.85 -6.49 -32.92
CA PHE A 667 -2.70 -6.81 -31.50
C PHE A 667 -1.99 -8.16 -31.33
N PRO A 668 -0.95 -8.27 -30.47
CA PRO A 668 -0.11 -9.47 -30.37
C PRO A 668 -0.77 -10.62 -29.56
N LEU A 669 -2.01 -10.97 -29.89
CA LEU A 669 -2.78 -12.01 -29.19
C LEU A 669 -2.13 -13.39 -29.31
N LYS A 670 -1.57 -13.70 -30.49
CA LYS A 670 -0.92 -14.99 -30.76
C LYS A 670 0.35 -15.15 -29.92
N GLU A 671 1.14 -14.09 -29.83
CA GLU A 671 2.36 -14.02 -29.03
C GLU A 671 2.03 -14.15 -27.54
N LEU A 672 1.02 -13.42 -27.06
CA LEU A 672 0.54 -13.56 -25.68
C LEU A 672 0.01 -14.97 -25.40
N SER A 673 -0.71 -15.59 -26.34
CA SER A 673 -1.20 -16.97 -26.24
C SER A 673 -0.07 -18.00 -26.12
N SER A 674 1.14 -17.69 -26.63
CA SER A 674 2.31 -18.55 -26.49
C SER A 674 2.95 -18.49 -25.10
N CYS A 675 2.62 -17.50 -24.28
CA CYS A 675 3.24 -17.26 -22.98
C CYS A 675 2.68 -18.19 -21.89
N SER A 676 3.14 -19.44 -21.87
CA SER A 676 2.67 -20.51 -20.98
C SER A 676 2.62 -20.22 -19.47
N LYS A 677 3.36 -19.21 -18.98
CA LYS A 677 3.38 -18.79 -17.57
C LYS A 677 2.70 -17.45 -17.29
N LEU A 678 2.11 -16.82 -18.31
CA LEU A 678 1.41 -15.56 -18.14
C LEU A 678 0.20 -15.81 -17.24
N ASP A 679 0.14 -15.04 -16.16
CA ASP A 679 -0.83 -15.18 -15.09
C ASP A 679 -1.71 -13.93 -14.99
N THR A 680 -1.09 -12.75 -15.13
CA THR A 680 -1.79 -11.46 -15.06
C THR A 680 -1.63 -10.68 -16.37
N PHE A 681 -2.76 -10.29 -16.96
CA PHE A 681 -2.82 -9.46 -18.15
C PHE A 681 -3.74 -8.24 -17.96
N MET A 682 -3.20 -7.04 -18.19
CA MET A 682 -3.87 -5.78 -17.89
C MET A 682 -3.75 -4.77 -19.04
N LEU A 683 -4.86 -4.15 -19.41
CA LEU A 683 -4.95 -3.03 -20.36
C LEU A 683 -5.68 -1.85 -19.71
N PHE A 684 -5.10 -0.66 -19.84
CA PHE A 684 -5.66 0.59 -19.32
C PHE A 684 -5.66 1.67 -20.38
N ASN A 685 -6.83 2.25 -20.70
CA ASN A 685 -7.01 3.30 -21.69
C ASN A 685 -6.38 3.00 -23.07
N CYS A 686 -6.32 1.72 -23.47
CA CYS A 686 -5.76 1.31 -24.75
C CYS A 686 -6.79 1.45 -25.88
N PHE A 687 -6.33 1.85 -27.07
CA PHE A 687 -7.18 2.03 -28.24
C PHE A 687 -7.01 0.89 -29.24
N PHE A 688 -8.11 0.39 -29.81
CA PHE A 688 -8.13 -0.59 -30.90
C PHE A 688 -8.87 -0.01 -32.11
N LYS A 689 -8.33 -0.19 -33.32
CA LYS A 689 -9.02 0.24 -34.54
C LYS A 689 -10.21 -0.68 -34.85
N ALA A 690 -11.33 -0.10 -35.28
CA ALA A 690 -12.62 -0.75 -35.45
C ALA A 690 -12.71 -1.83 -36.55
N ASP A 691 -11.71 -1.96 -37.43
CA ASP A 691 -11.82 -2.73 -38.69
C ASP A 691 -11.10 -4.10 -38.69
N GLU A 692 -10.63 -4.64 -37.55
CA GLU A 692 -10.04 -5.99 -37.50
C GLU A 692 -11.11 -7.10 -37.59
N THR A 693 -11.77 -7.18 -38.75
CA THR A 693 -12.52 -8.35 -39.23
C THR A 693 -11.60 -9.43 -39.83
N SER A 694 -10.28 -9.22 -39.78
CA SER A 694 -9.26 -10.19 -40.18
C SER A 694 -9.13 -11.31 -39.15
N THR A 695 -10.09 -12.21 -39.27
CA THR A 695 -10.04 -13.63 -38.96
C THR A 695 -8.63 -14.22 -39.06
N SER A 696 -8.01 -14.40 -37.91
CA SER A 696 -7.23 -15.61 -37.68
C SER A 696 -7.87 -16.33 -36.50
N ASN A 697 -8.11 -17.63 -36.68
CA ASN A 697 -8.59 -18.54 -35.64
C ASN A 697 -7.52 -18.68 -34.54
N ILE A 698 -7.22 -17.60 -33.82
CA ILE A 698 -6.26 -17.59 -32.72
C ILE A 698 -7.00 -18.08 -31.48
N THR A 699 -6.80 -19.35 -31.15
CA THR A 699 -7.19 -19.87 -29.84
C THR A 699 -6.19 -19.37 -28.80
N PHE A 700 -6.64 -18.55 -27.86
CA PHE A 700 -5.84 -18.23 -26.68
C PHE A 700 -5.77 -19.50 -25.81
N LYS A 701 -4.57 -19.99 -25.49
CA LYS A 701 -4.39 -21.26 -24.75
C LYS A 701 -3.78 -21.08 -23.36
N THR A 702 -3.50 -19.84 -22.98
CA THR A 702 -2.78 -19.55 -21.76
C THR A 702 -3.77 -19.35 -20.60
N PRO A 703 -3.65 -20.12 -19.50
CA PRO A 703 -4.58 -20.09 -18.38
C PRO A 703 -4.26 -18.91 -17.43
N ILE A 704 -4.58 -17.69 -17.84
CA ILE A 704 -4.40 -16.50 -16.98
C ILE A 704 -5.35 -16.55 -15.78
N SER A 705 -4.89 -16.09 -14.61
CA SER A 705 -5.72 -15.94 -13.40
C SER A 705 -6.36 -14.57 -13.28
N THR A 706 -5.73 -13.54 -13.87
CA THR A 706 -6.15 -12.14 -13.75
C THR A 706 -6.24 -11.47 -15.12
N LEU A 707 -7.42 -10.94 -15.44
CA LEU A 707 -7.69 -10.11 -16.62
C LEU A 707 -8.30 -8.77 -16.21
N ILE A 708 -7.63 -7.67 -16.58
CA ILE A 708 -8.12 -6.31 -16.32
C ILE A 708 -8.17 -5.53 -17.62
N LEU A 709 -9.37 -5.09 -18.03
CA LEU A 709 -9.61 -4.18 -19.12
C LEU A 709 -10.31 -2.94 -18.58
N ASP A 710 -9.59 -1.83 -18.55
CA ASP A 710 -10.10 -0.53 -18.10
C ASP A 710 -10.06 0.48 -19.24
N ASP A 711 -11.23 1.00 -19.62
CA ASP A 711 -11.43 1.92 -20.76
C ASP A 711 -10.63 1.49 -22.01
N SER A 712 -10.54 0.17 -22.22
CA SER A 712 -9.76 -0.46 -23.30
C SER A 712 -10.65 -1.36 -24.14
N PRO A 713 -11.60 -0.81 -24.92
CA PRO A 713 -12.51 -1.61 -25.74
C PRO A 713 -11.72 -2.33 -26.84
N MET A 714 -11.64 -3.66 -26.74
CA MET A 714 -10.99 -4.52 -27.74
C MET A 714 -12.03 -5.23 -28.62
N PRO A 715 -11.68 -5.70 -29.82
CA PRO A 715 -12.55 -6.55 -30.64
C PRO A 715 -13.13 -7.76 -29.87
N GLU A 716 -14.43 -8.06 -30.08
CA GLU A 716 -15.17 -9.11 -29.34
C GLU A 716 -14.56 -10.50 -29.50
N ASN A 717 -14.04 -10.81 -30.69
CA ASN A 717 -13.33 -12.06 -30.98
C ASN A 717 -12.08 -12.23 -30.11
N TYR A 718 -11.32 -11.16 -29.84
CA TYR A 718 -10.14 -11.23 -28.98
C TYR A 718 -10.52 -11.46 -27.53
N LEU A 719 -11.46 -10.67 -27.02
CA LEU A 719 -11.94 -10.81 -25.65
C LEU A 719 -12.50 -12.22 -25.41
N THR A 720 -13.34 -12.71 -26.31
CA THR A 720 -13.92 -14.05 -26.26
C THR A 720 -12.83 -15.13 -26.22
N ASN A 721 -11.84 -15.05 -27.10
CA ASN A 721 -10.75 -16.03 -27.12
C ASN A 721 -9.95 -16.00 -25.82
N ILE A 722 -9.62 -14.82 -25.27
CA ILE A 722 -8.89 -14.71 -24.01
C ILE A 722 -9.66 -15.38 -22.86
N ILE A 723 -10.96 -15.08 -22.73
CA ILE A 723 -11.80 -15.66 -21.65
C ILE A 723 -11.95 -17.18 -21.81
N LEU A 724 -12.21 -17.67 -23.03
CA LEU A 724 -12.28 -19.10 -23.32
C LEU A 724 -10.96 -19.82 -23.04
N GLY A 725 -9.82 -19.16 -23.32
CA GLY A 725 -8.49 -19.68 -23.04
C GLY A 725 -8.14 -19.75 -21.56
N ALA A 726 -8.57 -18.74 -20.79
CA ALA A 726 -8.40 -18.73 -19.33
C ALA A 726 -9.28 -19.79 -18.66
N ASN A 727 -10.52 -19.95 -19.12
CA ASN A 727 -11.49 -20.94 -18.63
C ASN A 727 -11.59 -20.88 -17.08
N SER A 728 -11.61 -22.02 -16.42
CA SER A 728 -11.70 -22.18 -14.97
C SER A 728 -10.48 -21.71 -14.18
N HIS A 729 -9.41 -21.25 -14.84
CA HIS A 729 -8.25 -20.66 -14.16
C HIS A 729 -8.44 -19.17 -13.83
N LEU A 730 -9.40 -18.50 -14.48
CA LEU A 730 -9.65 -17.09 -14.25
C LEU A 730 -10.29 -16.87 -12.87
N LEU A 731 -9.57 -16.15 -12.00
CA LEU A 731 -9.98 -15.82 -10.63
C LEU A 731 -10.43 -14.37 -10.50
N HIS A 732 -9.77 -13.47 -11.22
CA HIS A 732 -9.98 -12.02 -11.13
C HIS A 732 -10.30 -11.44 -12.51
N LEU A 733 -11.51 -10.92 -12.68
CA LEU A 733 -11.97 -10.31 -13.93
C LEU A 733 -12.40 -8.86 -13.69
N THR A 734 -11.84 -7.93 -14.46
CA THR A 734 -12.30 -6.54 -14.51
C THR A 734 -12.56 -6.13 -15.95
N LEU A 735 -13.82 -5.85 -16.29
CA LEU A 735 -14.26 -5.32 -17.57
C LEU A 735 -14.93 -3.96 -17.36
N ARG A 736 -14.12 -2.90 -17.23
CA ARG A 736 -14.57 -1.50 -17.21
C ARG A 736 -14.63 -0.95 -18.64
N ILE A 737 -15.32 -1.69 -19.50
CA ILE A 737 -15.59 -1.35 -20.90
C ILE A 737 -17.10 -1.39 -21.13
N ASN A 738 -17.56 -0.83 -22.23
CA ASN A 738 -18.98 -0.82 -22.60
C ASN A 738 -19.47 -2.23 -22.98
N THR A 739 -19.75 -3.09 -21.99
CA THR A 739 -20.06 -4.51 -22.20
C THR A 739 -21.34 -4.76 -23.02
N HIS A 740 -22.21 -3.76 -23.18
CA HIS A 740 -23.37 -3.81 -24.07
C HIS A 740 -22.99 -3.98 -25.56
N CYS A 741 -21.77 -3.61 -25.93
CA CYS A 741 -21.22 -3.88 -27.26
C CYS A 741 -20.78 -5.33 -27.47
N TYR A 742 -20.90 -6.19 -26.44
CA TYR A 742 -20.43 -7.58 -26.44
C TYR A 742 -21.58 -8.51 -25.99
N PRO A 743 -22.56 -8.78 -26.86
CA PRO A 743 -23.82 -9.42 -26.46
C PRO A 743 -23.64 -10.83 -25.88
N ASP A 744 -22.64 -11.58 -26.34
CA ASP A 744 -22.41 -12.98 -25.95
C ASP A 744 -21.44 -13.14 -24.78
N ILE A 745 -20.75 -12.07 -24.36
CA ILE A 745 -19.65 -12.17 -23.39
C ILE A 745 -20.11 -12.69 -22.03
N TRP A 746 -21.32 -12.35 -21.62
CA TRP A 746 -21.94 -12.78 -20.36
C TRP A 746 -22.11 -14.31 -20.29
N LYS A 747 -22.63 -14.88 -21.38
CA LYS A 747 -22.82 -16.31 -21.53
C LYS A 747 -21.46 -17.01 -21.51
N ILE A 748 -20.47 -16.45 -22.21
CA ILE A 748 -19.11 -16.99 -22.24
C ILE A 748 -18.48 -16.99 -20.85
N ILE A 749 -18.52 -15.86 -20.12
CA ILE A 749 -17.97 -15.76 -18.76
C ILE A 749 -18.67 -16.76 -17.84
N SER A 750 -20.00 -16.76 -17.82
CA SER A 750 -20.78 -17.62 -16.92
C SER A 750 -20.55 -19.11 -17.15
N MET A 751 -20.38 -19.55 -18.41
CA MET A 751 -20.20 -20.97 -18.74
C MET A 751 -18.76 -21.46 -18.59
N ASN A 752 -17.76 -20.57 -18.62
CA ASN A 752 -16.35 -20.97 -18.69
C ASN A 752 -15.54 -20.58 -17.46
N CYS A 753 -15.99 -19.63 -16.63
CA CYS A 753 -15.21 -19.10 -15.51
C CYS A 753 -15.88 -19.35 -14.14
N PRO A 754 -16.14 -20.61 -13.74
CA PRO A 754 -16.86 -20.92 -12.49
C PRO A 754 -16.09 -20.55 -11.21
N ASN A 755 -14.77 -20.37 -11.30
CA ASN A 755 -13.87 -20.12 -10.17
C ASN A 755 -13.57 -18.63 -9.93
N LEU A 756 -14.34 -17.72 -10.54
CA LEU A 756 -14.15 -16.28 -10.30
C LEU A 756 -14.34 -15.94 -8.82
N VAL A 757 -13.31 -15.35 -8.22
CA VAL A 757 -13.28 -14.84 -6.84
C VAL A 757 -13.67 -13.36 -6.82
N THR A 758 -13.19 -12.59 -7.79
CA THR A 758 -13.55 -11.17 -7.93
C THR A 758 -13.97 -10.85 -9.35
N CYS A 759 -15.09 -10.14 -9.51
CA CYS A 759 -15.58 -9.73 -10.82
C CYS A 759 -16.07 -8.27 -10.80
N VAL A 760 -15.54 -7.44 -11.70
CA VAL A 760 -15.90 -6.02 -11.86
C VAL A 760 -16.39 -5.81 -13.28
N LEU A 761 -17.63 -5.38 -13.46
CA LEU A 761 -18.25 -5.25 -14.78
C LEU A 761 -18.94 -3.89 -14.90
N ARG A 762 -18.72 -3.20 -16.03
CA ARG A 762 -19.51 -2.03 -16.41
C ARG A 762 -20.72 -2.47 -17.22
N ILE A 763 -21.96 -2.13 -16.83
CA ILE A 763 -23.18 -2.81 -17.30
C ILE A 763 -24.28 -1.80 -17.64
N SER A 764 -24.95 -1.98 -18.78
CA SER A 764 -26.16 -1.23 -19.13
C SER A 764 -27.43 -1.88 -18.59
N SER A 765 -28.51 -1.11 -18.43
CA SER A 765 -29.81 -1.60 -17.93
C SER A 765 -30.31 -2.86 -18.67
N GLU A 766 -30.21 -2.89 -19.99
CA GLU A 766 -30.63 -4.01 -20.84
C GLU A 766 -29.86 -5.32 -20.59
N ASN A 767 -28.61 -5.25 -20.13
CA ASN A 767 -27.75 -6.43 -19.93
C ASN A 767 -27.66 -6.90 -18.48
N MET A 768 -28.31 -6.21 -17.54
CA MET A 768 -28.27 -6.56 -16.12
C MET A 768 -28.87 -7.93 -15.82
N ILE A 769 -29.96 -8.31 -16.49
CA ILE A 769 -30.58 -9.65 -16.33
C ILE A 769 -29.57 -10.75 -16.71
N LYS A 770 -28.67 -10.48 -17.67
CA LYS A 770 -27.65 -11.45 -18.10
C LYS A 770 -26.58 -11.68 -17.02
N CYS A 771 -26.39 -10.75 -16.08
CA CYS A 771 -25.44 -10.90 -14.98
C CYS A 771 -25.85 -11.97 -13.97
N ASN A 772 -27.15 -12.27 -13.88
CA ASN A 772 -27.67 -13.33 -13.02
C ASN A 772 -27.01 -14.68 -13.36
N GLN A 773 -26.74 -14.95 -14.65
CA GLN A 773 -26.06 -16.17 -15.08
C GLN A 773 -24.64 -16.28 -14.51
N ILE A 774 -23.94 -15.16 -14.34
CA ILE A 774 -22.60 -15.13 -13.73
C ILE A 774 -22.71 -15.47 -12.24
N LEU A 775 -23.63 -14.83 -11.51
CA LEU A 775 -23.85 -15.08 -10.09
C LEU A 775 -24.34 -16.52 -9.81
N GLU A 776 -25.16 -17.07 -10.72
CA GLU A 776 -25.62 -18.45 -10.64
C GLU A 776 -24.49 -19.45 -10.85
N ASN A 777 -23.56 -19.20 -11.76
CA ASN A 777 -22.53 -20.18 -12.12
C ASN A 777 -21.19 -20.01 -11.37
N CYS A 778 -20.88 -18.79 -10.89
CA CYS A 778 -19.64 -18.49 -10.17
C CYS A 778 -19.85 -18.64 -8.65
N LYS A 779 -19.86 -19.89 -8.16
CA LYS A 779 -20.22 -20.20 -6.76
C LYS A 779 -19.16 -19.83 -5.72
N VAL A 780 -17.94 -19.47 -6.13
CA VAL A 780 -16.86 -19.04 -5.22
C VAL A 780 -16.62 -17.52 -5.25
N LEU A 781 -17.52 -16.75 -5.87
CA LEU A 781 -17.39 -15.31 -6.00
C LEU A 781 -17.52 -14.63 -4.64
N GLU A 782 -16.44 -13.99 -4.19
CA GLU A 782 -16.37 -13.26 -2.92
C GLU A 782 -16.67 -11.77 -3.10
N LYS A 783 -16.24 -11.18 -4.23
CA LYS A 783 -16.43 -9.76 -4.54
C LYS A 783 -17.03 -9.52 -5.91
N PHE A 784 -18.11 -8.75 -5.97
CA PHE A 784 -18.77 -8.35 -7.20
C PHE A 784 -18.98 -6.83 -7.26
N THR A 785 -18.46 -6.20 -8.30
CA THR A 785 -18.64 -4.77 -8.55
C THR A 785 -19.36 -4.55 -9.86
N ILE A 786 -20.48 -3.83 -9.81
CA ILE A 786 -21.26 -3.37 -10.94
C ILE A 786 -21.05 -1.87 -11.09
N ILE A 787 -20.60 -1.45 -12.27
CA ILE A 787 -20.48 -0.04 -12.65
C ILE A 787 -21.60 0.26 -13.65
N PRO A 788 -22.65 0.98 -13.26
CA PRO A 788 -23.73 1.35 -14.17
C PRO A 788 -23.23 2.12 -15.41
N TYR A 789 -23.83 1.87 -16.58
CA TYR A 789 -23.58 2.63 -17.80
C TYR A 789 -24.89 3.00 -18.50
N PHE A 790 -25.05 4.28 -18.82
CA PHE A 790 -26.23 4.82 -19.49
C PHE A 790 -26.02 4.89 -20.99
N VAL A 791 -26.91 4.24 -21.74
CA VAL A 791 -26.98 4.39 -23.18
C VAL A 791 -27.94 5.55 -23.48
N PRO A 792 -27.48 6.67 -24.06
CA PRO A 792 -28.40 7.72 -24.49
C PRO A 792 -29.28 7.18 -25.62
N LYS A 793 -30.61 7.25 -25.46
CA LYS A 793 -31.54 6.96 -26.56
C LYS A 793 -31.35 8.02 -27.64
N ARG A 794 -31.05 7.60 -28.88
CA ARG A 794 -31.12 8.51 -30.02
C ARG A 794 -32.58 8.89 -30.25
N GLY A 795 -32.95 10.12 -29.92
CA GLY A 795 -34.17 10.74 -30.41
C GLY A 795 -34.18 10.72 -31.94
N GLN A 796 -35.33 10.44 -32.54
CA GLN A 796 -35.52 10.64 -33.97
C GLN A 796 -35.21 12.12 -34.28
N LEU A 797 -34.46 12.33 -35.35
CA LEU A 797 -34.00 13.61 -35.90
C LEU A 797 -34.82 14.83 -35.46
N GLY A 798 -34.19 15.71 -34.68
CA GLY A 798 -34.54 17.14 -34.69
C GLY A 798 -35.25 17.72 -33.47
N GLU A 799 -34.88 17.34 -32.24
CA GLU A 799 -35.15 18.17 -31.07
C GLU A 799 -34.10 17.89 -29.98
N SER A 800 -33.61 18.95 -29.34
CA SER A 800 -32.48 18.96 -28.40
C SER A 800 -32.79 18.42 -27.00
N ASP A 801 -33.73 17.48 -26.90
CA ASP A 801 -34.15 16.90 -25.62
C ASP A 801 -33.73 15.43 -25.57
N PHE A 802 -32.63 15.16 -24.87
CA PHE A 802 -32.27 13.82 -24.41
C PHE A 802 -33.36 13.33 -23.44
N THR A 803 -34.40 12.71 -23.97
CA THR A 803 -35.54 12.21 -23.19
C THR A 803 -35.27 10.77 -22.71
N GLU A 804 -35.40 10.57 -21.40
CA GLU A 804 -35.45 9.30 -20.65
C GLU A 804 -34.28 8.33 -20.81
N TYR A 805 -33.33 8.41 -19.87
CA TYR A 805 -32.46 7.29 -19.51
C TYR A 805 -33.29 6.20 -18.81
N ASP A 806 -33.72 5.18 -19.57
CA ASP A 806 -34.54 4.05 -19.12
C ASP A 806 -33.72 3.02 -18.27
N MET A 807 -33.19 3.46 -17.13
CA MET A 807 -32.50 2.55 -16.21
C MET A 807 -33.26 2.44 -14.88
N LYS A 808 -34.04 1.38 -14.74
CA LYS A 808 -34.70 0.99 -13.48
C LYS A 808 -33.68 0.32 -12.54
N ILE A 809 -32.71 1.09 -12.03
CA ILE A 809 -31.64 0.59 -11.16
C ILE A 809 -32.17 -0.11 -9.88
N GLY A 810 -33.31 0.34 -9.38
CA GLY A 810 -34.05 -0.35 -8.32
C GLY A 810 -34.46 -1.78 -8.67
N GLU A 811 -34.99 -2.01 -9.87
CA GLU A 811 -35.36 -3.36 -10.35
C GLU A 811 -34.15 -4.29 -10.45
N ILE A 812 -33.01 -3.73 -10.84
CA ILE A 812 -31.75 -4.43 -10.91
C ILE A 812 -31.34 -4.97 -9.54
N LEU A 813 -31.32 -4.10 -8.52
CA LEU A 813 -30.96 -4.51 -7.16
C LEU A 813 -31.91 -5.60 -6.64
N ARG A 814 -33.23 -5.46 -6.83
CA ARG A 814 -34.22 -6.45 -6.39
C ARG A 814 -34.01 -7.82 -7.03
N ASN A 815 -33.69 -7.86 -8.32
CA ASN A 815 -33.46 -9.10 -9.05
C ASN A 815 -32.19 -9.82 -8.59
N LEU A 816 -31.11 -9.08 -8.31
CA LEU A 816 -29.82 -9.67 -7.91
C LEU A 816 -29.92 -10.53 -6.64
N GLY A 817 -30.75 -10.13 -5.67
CA GLY A 817 -30.86 -10.80 -4.37
C GLY A 817 -31.07 -12.32 -4.47
N SER A 818 -31.89 -12.76 -5.44
CA SER A 818 -32.22 -14.17 -5.64
C SER A 818 -31.09 -15.03 -6.24
N PHE A 819 -30.10 -14.39 -6.89
CA PHE A 819 -29.06 -15.07 -7.66
C PHE A 819 -27.68 -15.01 -7.00
N ILE A 820 -27.50 -14.16 -5.98
CA ILE A 820 -26.23 -14.01 -5.29
C ILE A 820 -25.76 -15.34 -4.66
N PRO A 821 -24.50 -15.75 -4.91
CA PRO A 821 -23.93 -16.93 -4.27
C PRO A 821 -23.66 -16.67 -2.79
N SER A 822 -23.81 -17.69 -1.94
CA SER A 822 -23.62 -17.56 -0.49
C SER A 822 -22.21 -17.17 -0.05
N THR A 823 -21.23 -17.30 -0.95
CA THR A 823 -19.82 -16.92 -0.77
C THR A 823 -19.56 -15.43 -0.94
N LEU A 824 -20.51 -14.67 -1.51
CA LEU A 824 -20.33 -13.25 -1.75
C LEU A 824 -20.28 -12.48 -0.43
N THR A 825 -19.17 -11.79 -0.18
CA THR A 825 -18.98 -10.91 0.98
C THR A 825 -19.04 -9.44 0.59
N ASP A 826 -18.71 -9.09 -0.65
CA ASP A 826 -18.57 -7.71 -1.08
C ASP A 826 -19.40 -7.46 -2.34
N LEU A 827 -20.44 -6.63 -2.21
CA LEU A 827 -21.24 -6.16 -3.35
C LEU A 827 -21.13 -4.64 -3.46
N ILE A 828 -20.62 -4.18 -4.60
CA ILE A 828 -20.46 -2.75 -4.90
C ILE A 828 -21.27 -2.42 -6.14
N ILE A 829 -22.22 -1.50 -6.04
CA ILE A 829 -22.95 -0.96 -7.19
C ILE A 829 -22.79 0.57 -7.15
N ALA A 830 -21.75 1.05 -7.80
CA ALA A 830 -21.35 2.46 -7.74
C ALA A 830 -20.61 2.89 -9.01
N ASP A 831 -20.76 4.15 -9.40
CA ASP A 831 -19.88 4.77 -10.39
C ASP A 831 -18.69 5.39 -9.69
N LEU A 832 -17.53 4.74 -9.81
CA LEU A 832 -16.29 5.14 -9.13
C LEU A 832 -15.55 6.29 -9.85
N ARG A 833 -16.10 6.87 -10.94
CA ARG A 833 -15.40 7.89 -11.75
C ARG A 833 -16.19 9.16 -12.08
N VAL A 834 -17.48 9.25 -11.79
CA VAL A 834 -18.26 10.43 -12.15
C VAL A 834 -18.27 11.46 -11.00
N GLN A 835 -17.52 12.54 -11.18
CA GLN A 835 -17.99 13.84 -10.70
C GLN A 835 -19.15 14.25 -11.61
N PRO A 836 -20.32 14.64 -11.07
CA PRO A 836 -21.49 14.90 -11.89
C PRO A 836 -21.31 16.20 -12.70
N LEU A 837 -20.85 16.07 -13.94
CA LEU A 837 -20.96 17.12 -14.95
C LEU A 837 -22.40 17.08 -15.51
N SER A 838 -23.27 17.83 -14.85
CA SER A 838 -24.63 18.28 -15.25
C SER A 838 -25.76 17.86 -14.29
N GLN A 839 -26.62 18.85 -14.01
CA GLN A 839 -27.77 18.79 -13.10
C GLN A 839 -28.86 17.79 -13.52
N HIS A 840 -28.71 17.10 -14.66
CA HIS A 840 -29.68 16.14 -15.20
C HIS A 840 -29.23 14.67 -15.09
N HIS A 841 -28.01 14.40 -14.61
CA HIS A 841 -27.53 13.02 -14.38
C HIS A 841 -27.92 12.46 -13.00
N GLY A 842 -28.37 13.30 -12.06
CA GLY A 842 -28.65 12.93 -10.67
C GLY A 842 -29.82 11.95 -10.50
N ASP A 843 -30.82 11.98 -11.38
CA ASP A 843 -32.04 11.17 -11.22
C ASP A 843 -31.88 9.68 -11.58
N CYS A 844 -30.72 9.29 -12.10
CA CYS A 844 -30.49 7.98 -12.69
C CYS A 844 -29.82 6.95 -11.75
N PHE A 845 -29.36 7.39 -10.58
CA PHE A 845 -28.61 6.59 -9.60
C PHE A 845 -29.35 6.45 -8.25
N ILE A 846 -30.66 6.18 -8.31
CA ILE A 846 -31.52 6.22 -7.11
C ILE A 846 -32.05 4.83 -6.80
N PHE A 847 -31.55 4.22 -5.72
CA PHE A 847 -32.22 3.06 -5.10
C PHE A 847 -33.28 3.56 -4.13
N THR A 848 -34.51 3.04 -4.24
CA THR A 848 -35.56 3.33 -3.25
C THR A 848 -35.45 2.41 -2.04
N ASN A 849 -36.06 2.81 -0.92
CA ASN A 849 -36.20 1.98 0.28
C ASN A 849 -36.77 0.58 -0.02
N ASN A 850 -37.75 0.51 -0.92
CA ASN A 850 -38.37 -0.75 -1.31
C ASN A 850 -37.42 -1.65 -2.11
N ASP A 851 -36.48 -1.07 -2.87
CA ASP A 851 -35.52 -1.83 -3.67
C ASP A 851 -34.50 -2.54 -2.79
N VAL A 852 -33.92 -1.81 -1.86
CA VAL A 852 -32.98 -2.35 -0.88
C VAL A 852 -33.68 -3.38 0.01
N LEU A 853 -34.93 -3.12 0.42
CA LEU A 853 -35.70 -4.07 1.22
C LEU A 853 -35.95 -5.40 0.50
N GLN A 854 -36.41 -5.33 -0.74
CA GLN A 854 -36.69 -6.55 -1.51
C GLN A 854 -35.40 -7.32 -1.83
N PHE A 855 -34.30 -6.61 -2.06
CA PHE A 855 -32.98 -7.22 -2.17
C PHE A 855 -32.56 -7.96 -0.90
N LEU A 856 -32.57 -7.29 0.25
CA LEU A 856 -32.16 -7.88 1.52
C LEU A 856 -33.04 -9.08 1.92
N LYS A 857 -34.34 -9.04 1.60
CA LYS A 857 -35.25 -10.19 1.83
C LYS A 857 -34.88 -11.43 1.01
N ASN A 858 -34.36 -11.23 -0.20
CA ASN A 858 -34.06 -12.33 -1.13
C ASN A 858 -32.58 -12.74 -1.08
N CYS A 859 -31.70 -11.88 -0.56
CA CYS A 859 -30.26 -12.10 -0.49
C CYS A 859 -29.93 -13.26 0.46
N LYS A 860 -29.31 -14.31 -0.08
CA LYS A 860 -28.89 -15.51 0.68
C LYS A 860 -27.46 -15.45 1.18
N ALA A 861 -26.70 -14.39 0.85
CA ALA A 861 -25.32 -14.23 1.25
C ALA A 861 -25.17 -13.38 2.52
N THR A 862 -24.20 -13.74 3.35
CA THR A 862 -23.73 -12.89 4.46
C THR A 862 -22.74 -11.87 3.92
N LEU A 863 -23.28 -10.78 3.34
CA LEU A 863 -22.45 -9.66 2.87
C LEU A 863 -21.72 -9.04 4.07
N ARG A 864 -20.44 -8.71 3.90
CA ARG A 864 -19.64 -7.85 4.79
C ARG A 864 -19.72 -6.39 4.38
N HIS A 865 -19.71 -6.15 3.08
CA HIS A 865 -19.73 -4.81 2.50
C HIS A 865 -20.78 -4.73 1.39
N LEU A 866 -21.73 -3.80 1.54
CA LEU A 866 -22.66 -3.40 0.51
C LEU A 866 -22.47 -1.90 0.25
N VAL A 867 -22.02 -1.54 -0.95
CA VAL A 867 -21.80 -0.13 -1.34
C VAL A 867 -22.79 0.23 -2.44
N LEU A 868 -23.61 1.25 -2.19
CA LEU A 868 -24.61 1.78 -3.12
C LEU A 868 -24.47 3.30 -3.21
N ASP A 869 -24.51 3.87 -4.41
CA ASP A 869 -24.70 5.33 -4.57
C ASP A 869 -26.21 5.67 -4.43
N CYS A 870 -26.56 6.73 -3.67
CA CYS A 870 -27.93 7.18 -3.35
C CYS A 870 -28.08 8.71 -3.53
N LEU A 871 -29.31 9.24 -3.62
CA LEU A 871 -29.59 10.69 -3.59
C LEU A 871 -29.46 11.31 -2.19
N GLU A 872 -29.05 12.59 -2.15
CA GLU A 872 -29.03 13.46 -0.95
C GLU A 872 -30.38 13.51 -0.19
N ASP A 873 -31.51 13.57 -0.89
CA ASP A 873 -32.83 13.73 -0.24
C ASP A 873 -33.44 12.43 0.32
N HIS A 874 -32.87 11.26 -0.01
CA HIS A 874 -33.48 9.96 0.32
C HIS A 874 -32.59 9.02 1.15
N TYR A 875 -31.29 9.30 1.30
CA TYR A 875 -30.39 8.42 2.06
C TYR A 875 -30.79 8.30 3.53
N LEU A 876 -31.32 9.37 4.14
CA LEU A 876 -31.74 9.39 5.55
C LEU A 876 -32.88 8.41 5.82
N GLU A 877 -33.78 8.18 4.86
CA GLU A 877 -34.85 7.19 4.99
C GLU A 877 -34.33 5.76 4.83
N VAL A 878 -33.43 5.52 3.86
CA VAL A 878 -32.78 4.22 3.65
C VAL A 878 -31.98 3.85 4.90
N GLN A 879 -31.20 4.79 5.43
CA GLN A 879 -30.41 4.64 6.64
C GLN A 879 -31.30 4.33 7.86
N LYS A 880 -32.36 5.11 8.10
CA LYS A 880 -33.31 4.89 9.22
C LYS A 880 -33.99 3.53 9.14
N TYR A 881 -34.26 3.02 7.94
CA TYR A 881 -34.94 1.74 7.76
C TYR A 881 -33.99 0.53 7.87
N ILE A 882 -32.78 0.60 7.31
CA ILE A 882 -31.77 -0.45 7.53
C ILE A 882 -31.38 -0.50 9.02
N GLN A 883 -31.29 0.65 9.70
CA GLN A 883 -31.15 0.72 11.17
C GLN A 883 -32.31 0.06 11.95
N LYS A 884 -33.49 -0.08 11.33
CA LYS A 884 -34.67 -0.72 11.93
C LYS A 884 -34.71 -2.24 11.70
N ILE A 885 -34.15 -2.72 10.58
CA ILE A 885 -34.03 -4.15 10.25
C ILE A 885 -32.83 -4.77 10.97
N VAL A 886 -31.73 -4.04 11.01
CA VAL A 886 -30.53 -4.39 11.75
C VAL A 886 -30.73 -3.90 13.18
N GLU A 887 -31.27 -4.75 14.06
CA GLU A 887 -31.56 -4.45 15.48
C GLU A 887 -30.56 -3.44 16.10
N ASP A 888 -30.96 -2.17 16.10
CA ASP A 888 -30.39 -1.04 16.84
C ASP A 888 -28.84 -0.92 16.83
N ARG A 889 -28.22 -0.79 15.65
CA ARG A 889 -26.78 -0.47 15.51
C ARG A 889 -26.51 0.61 14.46
N SER A 890 -26.63 1.87 14.86
CA SER A 890 -26.39 3.06 14.04
C SER A 890 -24.94 3.24 13.51
N HIS A 891 -23.99 2.40 13.91
CA HIS A 891 -22.55 2.54 13.61
C HIS A 891 -22.08 1.75 12.38
N TRP A 892 -23.01 1.21 11.59
CA TRP A 892 -22.74 0.29 10.47
C TRP A 892 -22.84 0.94 9.08
N PHE A 893 -22.98 2.26 9.04
CA PHE A 893 -23.10 3.04 7.81
C PHE A 893 -21.93 4.01 7.73
N ILE A 894 -21.12 3.89 6.68
CA ILE A 894 -20.27 5.00 6.24
C ILE A 894 -21.06 5.73 5.16
N VAL A 895 -21.41 6.97 5.45
CA VAL A 895 -22.10 7.87 4.53
C VAL A 895 -21.04 8.85 4.05
N ASP A 896 -20.68 8.76 2.78
CA ASP A 896 -19.79 9.75 2.14
C ASP A 896 -20.68 10.72 1.36
N GLU A 897 -20.74 11.97 1.84
CA GLU A 897 -21.55 13.04 1.25
C GLU A 897 -20.70 13.79 0.22
N GLY A 898 -20.98 13.57 -1.07
CA GLY A 898 -20.46 14.36 -2.17
C GLY A 898 -21.40 15.51 -2.52
N ILE A 899 -20.93 16.48 -3.31
CA ILE A 899 -21.66 17.73 -3.64
C ILE A 899 -23.06 17.50 -4.27
N ASN A 900 -23.37 16.31 -4.80
CA ASN A 900 -24.69 15.95 -5.34
C ASN A 900 -25.04 14.44 -5.20
N TYR A 901 -24.40 13.70 -4.30
CA TYR A 901 -24.68 12.26 -4.09
C TYR A 901 -24.31 11.82 -2.69
N VAL A 902 -24.94 10.75 -2.22
CA VAL A 902 -24.62 10.10 -0.95
C VAL A 902 -24.24 8.65 -1.20
N ARG A 903 -22.99 8.29 -0.93
CA ARG A 903 -22.56 6.90 -0.99
C ARG A 903 -22.92 6.21 0.32
N LEU A 904 -23.85 5.26 0.25
CA LEU A 904 -24.24 4.41 1.36
C LEU A 904 -23.36 3.16 1.36
N GLN A 905 -22.41 3.10 2.28
CA GLN A 905 -21.66 1.89 2.57
C GLN A 905 -22.24 1.24 3.82
N VAL A 906 -22.94 0.11 3.63
CA VAL A 906 -23.47 -0.72 4.72
C VAL A 906 -22.44 -1.80 5.02
N VAL A 907 -21.87 -1.75 6.22
CA VAL A 907 -21.00 -2.81 6.74
C VAL A 907 -21.87 -3.75 7.57
N ILE A 908 -22.15 -4.94 7.04
CA ILE A 908 -22.98 -5.95 7.72
C ILE A 908 -21.98 -6.94 8.35
N GLN A 909 -21.83 -6.93 9.67
CA GLN A 909 -20.87 -7.81 10.38
C GLN A 909 -21.47 -9.13 10.83
#